data_AF-A0A127Q8M7-F1
#
_entry.id   AF-A0A127Q8M7-F1
#
_cell.length_a   1.000
_cell.length_b   1.000
_cell.length_c   1.000
_cell.angle_alpha   90.00
_cell.angle_beta   90.00
_cell.angle_gamma   90.00
#
_symmetry.space_group_name_H-M   'P 1'
#
loop_
_entity.id
_entity.type
_entity.pdbx_description
1 polymer ?
#
loop_
_entity_poly.entity_id
_entity_poly.type
_entity_poly.pdbx_seq_one_letter_code
_entity_poly.pdbx_strand_id
1 'polypeptide(L)'
;MTSINTNKLIPRLIRKMLTITFASVAFFFGVPLTTQATSTAAPTICQAQSGASWCSNQAPGPVNNGYHSLTWTNLNKNLVEITVANDMAWGIDSNTDLWQLPDFKSGIVWTKVAHGVKKIASNGNLLCQISTDSYIYCSTSLAPPSTADANGYHSISWLKTKINTMSTIALGIGNKIWGIDSNQNLYLYNDYTNPVPANTYKVAANVYEIATDGSVLCQKNVSRNGSESYCSNSLVPSVTKDSNGYNNLSWTDLGTSYSSLAVTGGQVWGVSPTSPFDVWYMPDYTNKSSWYKIASGGVKVAVASAPSTVSVINPFASDEVPVLIFMGQSNSAGMNAIPSSFTLTNAPNVWGITNVGWNYMAGNGNGTTPAFTSAISTISSVSWSHWTDSSSGNDMNLGFNNKGSGNAADFAAYQWQSLINAGNKLPDLHIIHIGWPSQGIDPLDYYDPNAANWVKHGVNLWQPGLDTSKQPSYALAPFARRILYLALRDIMNSGKVPRIIGMQWNQWEAEADNTTAASKKSATTVANAPGNYATLFKGFYDAVGAHFPIQIVKPLSTAAVFNGYTPTMQKVFSDLMAAAPSDYSIIDASTTVVSPNSIYTGGSLGGGDGSVHYNLDTHKWFAAQAINTCLVNGKCGTRILSTILPGTAPN
;
A
#
# COMPACT_ATOMS: atom_id res chain seq x y z
N MET A 1 17.93 -75.23 -1.73
CA MET A 1 16.68 -75.85 -1.21
C MET A 1 15.74 -74.69 -0.93
N THR A 2 14.60 -74.44 -1.58
CA THR A 2 13.74 -75.15 -2.52
C THR A 2 12.98 -74.07 -3.29
N SER A 3 12.89 -74.19 -4.61
CA SER A 3 12.07 -73.37 -5.51
C SER A 3 10.60 -73.78 -5.44
N ILE A 4 9.65 -72.84 -5.54
CA ILE A 4 8.39 -73.10 -6.25
C ILE A 4 8.00 -71.87 -7.09
N ASN A 5 7.83 -72.15 -8.38
CA ASN A 5 7.32 -71.31 -9.44
C ASN A 5 5.98 -71.93 -9.85
N THR A 6 4.89 -71.17 -9.95
CA THR A 6 3.69 -71.62 -10.69
C THR A 6 3.04 -70.47 -11.45
N ASN A 7 3.07 -70.61 -12.77
CA ASN A 7 2.29 -69.88 -13.75
C ASN A 7 0.93 -70.58 -13.97
N LYS A 8 -0.01 -69.78 -14.53
CA LYS A 8 -1.21 -70.12 -15.36
C LYS A 8 -2.57 -70.21 -14.64
N LEU A 9 -3.47 -69.28 -15.00
CA LEU A 9 -4.66 -69.58 -15.83
C LEU A 9 -5.43 -68.29 -16.22
N ILE A 10 -5.75 -68.18 -17.51
CA ILE A 10 -6.58 -67.18 -18.22
C ILE A 10 -7.82 -67.94 -18.74
N PRO A 11 -9.07 -67.40 -18.77
CA PRO A 11 -9.64 -66.71 -19.96
C PRO A 11 -10.56 -65.50 -19.63
N ARG A 12 -10.30 -64.31 -20.18
CA ARG A 12 -10.88 -63.74 -21.44
C ARG A 12 -12.41 -63.81 -21.56
N LEU A 13 -13.07 -62.64 -21.50
CA LEU A 13 -14.23 -62.34 -22.35
C LEU A 13 -14.38 -60.81 -22.63
N ILE A 14 -14.13 -60.45 -23.90
CA ILE A 14 -14.82 -59.46 -24.77
C ILE A 14 -14.69 -57.95 -24.43
N ARG A 15 -13.83 -57.18 -25.14
CA ARG A 15 -14.08 -56.36 -26.38
C ARG A 15 -15.12 -55.23 -26.17
N LYS A 16 -14.81 -53.92 -26.30
CA LYS A 16 -14.35 -53.18 -27.51
C LYS A 16 -14.04 -51.71 -27.11
N MET A 17 -12.91 -51.15 -27.58
CA MET A 17 -12.76 -49.90 -28.39
C MET A 17 -12.00 -48.86 -27.55
N LEU A 18 -11.01 -48.07 -28.00
CA LEU A 18 -10.38 -47.83 -29.29
C LEU A 18 -8.98 -47.23 -29.03
N THR A 19 -8.02 -47.63 -29.86
CA THR A 19 -6.67 -47.10 -30.17
C THR A 19 -6.67 -45.54 -30.29
N ILE A 20 -5.64 -44.73 -29.99
CA ILE A 20 -4.29 -44.61 -30.58
C ILE A 20 -3.45 -43.63 -29.74
N THR A 21 -2.19 -44.00 -29.51
CA THR A 21 -1.07 -43.18 -29.01
C THR A 21 -0.53 -42.27 -30.11
N PHE A 22 -0.25 -40.99 -29.81
CA PHE A 22 0.76 -40.22 -30.54
C PHE A 22 1.66 -39.47 -29.57
N ALA A 23 2.95 -39.73 -29.70
CA ALA A 23 4.03 -38.95 -29.13
C ALA A 23 4.15 -37.63 -29.89
N SER A 24 4.33 -36.53 -29.16
CA SER A 24 4.69 -35.22 -29.73
C SER A 24 5.95 -34.70 -29.07
N VAL A 25 7.01 -34.68 -29.87
CA VAL A 25 8.25 -33.94 -29.70
C VAL A 25 7.91 -32.44 -29.67
N ALA A 26 8.25 -31.76 -28.57
CA ALA A 26 8.05 -30.32 -28.44
C ALA A 26 9.23 -29.56 -29.08
N PHE A 27 8.94 -28.87 -30.19
CA PHE A 27 9.78 -27.83 -30.76
C PHE A 27 9.64 -26.56 -29.92
N PHE A 28 10.79 -26.00 -29.50
CA PHE A 28 10.89 -24.66 -28.92
C PHE A 28 10.61 -23.60 -29.98
N PHE A 29 9.53 -22.83 -29.81
CA PHE A 29 9.46 -21.45 -30.31
C PHE A 29 9.29 -20.53 -29.10
N GLY A 30 10.22 -19.59 -28.96
CA GLY A 30 10.21 -18.58 -27.91
C GLY A 30 8.95 -17.74 -27.99
N VAL A 31 8.17 -17.79 -26.92
CA VAL A 31 7.11 -16.81 -26.64
C VAL A 31 7.79 -15.66 -25.89
N PRO A 32 7.67 -14.40 -26.31
CA PRO A 32 8.23 -13.29 -25.56
C PRO A 32 7.50 -13.18 -24.21
N LEU A 33 8.27 -12.92 -23.14
CA LEU A 33 7.73 -12.58 -21.83
C LEU A 33 6.74 -11.41 -21.97
N THR A 34 5.45 -11.71 -21.92
CA THR A 34 4.43 -10.70 -21.64
C THR A 34 4.59 -10.34 -20.18
N THR A 35 5.10 -9.14 -19.92
CA THR A 35 4.99 -8.46 -18.63
C THR A 35 3.52 -8.43 -18.23
N GLN A 36 3.12 -9.30 -17.29
CA GLN A 36 1.80 -9.25 -16.69
C GLN A 36 1.67 -7.91 -15.98
N ALA A 37 0.86 -7.02 -16.53
CA ALA A 37 0.42 -5.82 -15.84
C ALA A 37 -0.26 -6.28 -14.53
N THR A 38 0.30 -5.84 -13.40
CA THR A 38 -0.35 -5.95 -12.10
C THR A 38 -1.73 -5.33 -12.23
N SER A 39 -2.79 -6.05 -11.84
CA SER A 39 -4.17 -5.57 -11.96
C SER A 39 -4.42 -4.43 -10.96
N THR A 40 -4.04 -3.22 -11.33
CA THR A 40 -4.63 -2.01 -10.78
C THR A 40 -6.08 -1.97 -11.23
N ALA A 41 -7.01 -1.63 -10.31
CA ALA A 41 -8.39 -1.41 -10.70
C ALA A 41 -8.43 -0.39 -11.85
N ALA A 42 -9.23 -0.65 -12.88
CA ALA A 42 -9.32 0.23 -14.02
C ALA A 42 -9.79 1.64 -13.60
N PRO A 43 -9.18 2.72 -14.11
CA PRO A 43 -9.65 4.08 -13.82
C PRO A 43 -11.08 4.26 -14.32
N THR A 44 -11.90 4.98 -13.55
CA THR A 44 -13.21 5.41 -14.04
C THR A 44 -13.03 6.65 -14.90
N ILE A 45 -13.48 6.57 -16.15
CA ILE A 45 -13.40 7.64 -17.14
C ILE A 45 -14.82 8.12 -17.40
N CYS A 46 -15.05 9.42 -17.27
CA CYS A 46 -16.33 10.03 -17.56
C CYS A 46 -16.17 11.18 -18.56
N GLN A 47 -17.19 11.38 -19.40
CA GLN A 47 -17.24 12.48 -20.35
C GLN A 47 -18.61 13.14 -20.32
N ALA A 48 -18.59 14.46 -20.49
CA ALA A 48 -19.77 15.28 -20.65
C ALA A 48 -19.87 15.73 -22.12
N GLN A 49 -21.02 15.48 -22.75
CA GLN A 49 -21.34 15.93 -24.10
C GLN A 49 -22.66 16.73 -24.07
N SER A 50 -22.83 17.62 -25.05
CA SER A 50 -24.12 18.25 -25.30
C SER A 50 -25.20 17.16 -25.51
N GLY A 51 -26.13 17.04 -24.56
CA GLY A 51 -27.27 16.11 -24.61
C GLY A 51 -27.10 14.76 -23.91
N ALA A 52 -25.91 14.40 -23.40
CA ALA A 52 -25.70 13.21 -22.58
C ALA A 52 -24.35 13.23 -21.84
N SER A 53 -24.25 12.47 -20.75
CA SER A 53 -22.99 12.20 -20.06
C SER A 53 -22.74 10.70 -20.03
N TRP A 54 -21.49 10.27 -20.17
CA TRP A 54 -21.11 8.86 -20.24
C TRP A 54 -19.96 8.53 -19.30
N CYS A 55 -19.96 7.34 -18.68
CA CYS A 55 -18.81 6.82 -17.93
C CYS A 55 -18.44 5.39 -18.36
N SER A 56 -17.16 5.04 -18.21
CA SER A 56 -16.60 3.70 -18.39
C SER A 56 -15.72 3.37 -17.17
N ASN A 57 -15.77 2.12 -16.73
CA ASN A 57 -14.96 1.57 -15.62
C ASN A 57 -14.02 0.46 -16.10
N GLN A 58 -13.75 0.39 -17.40
CA GLN A 58 -12.87 -0.61 -18.00
C GLN A 58 -11.51 0.00 -18.31
N ALA A 59 -10.45 -0.78 -18.10
CA ALA A 59 -9.14 -0.41 -18.63
C ALA A 59 -9.22 -0.48 -20.16
N PRO A 60 -8.50 0.38 -20.89
CA PRO A 60 -8.41 0.28 -22.34
C PRO A 60 -8.00 -1.14 -22.74
N GLY A 61 -8.86 -1.87 -23.48
CA GLY A 61 -8.55 -3.20 -23.99
C GLY A 61 -7.40 -3.18 -25.02
N PRO A 62 -6.92 -4.34 -25.52
CA PRO A 62 -5.89 -4.38 -26.55
C PRO A 62 -6.29 -3.59 -27.81
N VAL A 63 -5.32 -2.94 -28.44
CA VAL A 63 -5.52 -2.09 -29.61
C VAL A 63 -6.00 -2.94 -30.80
N ASN A 64 -7.21 -2.68 -31.29
CA ASN A 64 -7.70 -3.22 -32.56
C ASN A 64 -7.83 -2.06 -33.56
N ASN A 65 -7.08 -2.12 -34.67
CA ASN A 65 -7.08 -1.10 -35.73
C ASN A 65 -6.76 0.34 -35.26
N GLY A 66 -5.94 0.50 -34.22
CA GLY A 66 -5.59 1.83 -33.67
C GLY A 66 -6.60 2.39 -32.66
N TYR A 67 -7.59 1.60 -32.26
CA TYR A 67 -8.61 1.96 -31.27
C TYR A 67 -8.57 1.03 -30.05
N HIS A 68 -8.77 1.60 -28.86
CA HIS A 68 -9.12 0.84 -27.66
C HIS A 68 -10.64 0.79 -27.52
N SER A 69 -11.22 -0.38 -27.23
CA SER A 69 -12.66 -0.49 -26.96
C SER A 69 -12.96 -0.25 -25.47
N LEU A 70 -13.81 0.73 -25.17
CA LEU A 70 -14.40 0.96 -23.85
C LEU A 70 -15.92 0.76 -23.92
N THR A 71 -16.48 0.11 -22.90
CA THR A 71 -17.94 0.04 -22.74
C THR A 71 -18.44 1.27 -21.99
N TRP A 72 -19.24 2.10 -22.66
CA TRP A 72 -19.77 3.34 -22.09
C TRP A 72 -21.18 3.14 -21.51
N THR A 73 -21.40 3.69 -20.31
CA THR A 73 -22.71 3.77 -19.66
C THR A 73 -23.24 5.19 -19.77
N ASN A 74 -24.42 5.38 -20.36
CA ASN A 74 -25.11 6.67 -20.40
C ASN A 74 -25.73 7.00 -19.06
N LEU A 75 -25.33 8.13 -18.49
CA LEU A 75 -25.76 8.62 -17.19
C LEU A 75 -27.06 9.44 -17.26
N ASN A 76 -27.73 9.51 -18.41
CA ASN A 76 -29.05 10.14 -18.58
C ASN A 76 -29.16 11.56 -17.98
N LYS A 77 -28.07 12.34 -18.04
CA LYS A 77 -27.99 13.70 -17.48
C LYS A 77 -27.16 14.60 -18.38
N ASN A 78 -27.65 15.82 -18.58
CA ASN A 78 -26.99 16.86 -19.37
C ASN A 78 -26.09 17.68 -18.47
N LEU A 79 -24.81 17.31 -18.43
CA LEU A 79 -23.81 17.98 -17.60
C LEU A 79 -22.89 18.83 -18.50
N VAL A 80 -22.49 19.99 -18.00
CA VAL A 80 -21.48 20.87 -18.62
C VAL A 80 -20.09 20.63 -18.03
N GLU A 81 -20.04 19.96 -16.88
CA GLU A 81 -18.82 19.51 -16.20
C GLU A 81 -19.10 18.22 -15.45
N ILE A 82 -18.13 17.32 -15.43
CA ILE A 82 -18.20 16.06 -14.70
C ILE A 82 -16.84 15.80 -14.05
N THR A 83 -16.85 15.24 -12.86
CA THR A 83 -15.66 14.68 -12.19
C THR A 83 -16.06 13.43 -11.41
N VAL A 84 -15.08 12.67 -10.94
CA VAL A 84 -15.32 11.47 -10.13
C VAL A 84 -14.58 11.62 -8.81
N ALA A 85 -15.28 11.42 -7.69
CA ALA A 85 -14.73 11.53 -6.35
C ALA A 85 -15.37 10.46 -5.45
N ASN A 86 -14.54 9.72 -4.70
CA ASN A 86 -14.96 8.60 -3.84
C ASN A 86 -15.91 7.62 -4.57
N ASP A 87 -15.51 7.19 -5.78
CA ASP A 87 -16.27 6.29 -6.68
C ASP A 87 -17.65 6.78 -7.14
N MET A 88 -17.98 8.06 -6.87
CA MET A 88 -19.23 8.68 -7.27
C MET A 88 -18.98 9.67 -8.41
N ALA A 89 -19.90 9.74 -9.36
CA ALA A 89 -19.85 10.76 -10.40
C ALA A 89 -20.50 12.05 -9.87
N TRP A 90 -19.84 13.18 -10.11
CA TRP A 90 -20.28 14.51 -9.73
C TRP A 90 -20.34 15.36 -10.97
N GLY A 91 -21.39 16.16 -11.11
CA GLY A 91 -21.55 16.96 -12.32
C GLY A 91 -22.25 18.27 -12.09
N ILE A 92 -21.90 19.25 -12.91
CA ILE A 92 -22.60 20.54 -12.98
C ILE A 92 -23.47 20.52 -14.23
N ASP A 93 -24.73 20.93 -14.12
CA ASP A 93 -25.58 21.15 -15.29
C ASP A 93 -25.52 22.61 -15.79
N SER A 94 -26.26 22.92 -16.86
CA SER A 94 -26.32 24.27 -17.41
C SER A 94 -26.95 25.31 -16.47
N ASN A 95 -27.66 24.87 -15.43
CA ASN A 95 -28.27 25.74 -14.42
C ASN A 95 -27.34 25.99 -13.23
N THR A 96 -26.07 25.56 -13.30
CA THR A 96 -25.09 25.63 -12.21
C THR A 96 -25.46 24.77 -10.99
N ASP A 97 -26.36 23.80 -11.16
CA ASP A 97 -26.69 22.84 -10.13
C ASP A 97 -25.61 21.76 -10.07
N LEU A 98 -25.11 21.47 -8.87
CA LEU A 98 -24.24 20.33 -8.60
C LEU A 98 -25.09 19.09 -8.33
N TRP A 99 -24.80 18.05 -9.06
CA TRP A 99 -25.43 16.73 -8.98
C TRP A 99 -24.42 15.67 -8.56
N GLN A 100 -24.90 14.70 -7.78
CA GLN A 100 -24.17 13.51 -7.35
C GLN A 100 -24.87 12.27 -7.88
N LEU A 101 -24.10 11.31 -8.38
CA LEU A 101 -24.55 9.97 -8.75
C LEU A 101 -23.74 8.96 -7.91
N PRO A 102 -24.35 8.38 -6.86
CA PRO A 102 -23.66 7.51 -5.90
C PRO A 102 -23.12 6.20 -6.50
N ASP A 103 -23.83 5.63 -7.47
CA ASP A 103 -23.40 4.40 -8.15
C ASP A 103 -24.03 4.35 -9.54
N PHE A 104 -23.21 4.29 -10.59
CA PHE A 104 -23.71 4.14 -11.96
C PHE A 104 -23.85 2.67 -12.40
N LYS A 105 -23.56 1.69 -11.53
CA LYS A 105 -23.66 0.24 -11.80
C LYS A 105 -25.03 -0.35 -11.44
N SER A 106 -25.68 0.14 -10.37
CA SER A 106 -26.96 -0.41 -9.87
C SER A 106 -28.20 0.40 -10.26
N GLY A 107 -28.03 1.57 -10.88
CA GLY A 107 -29.11 2.42 -11.38
C GLY A 107 -28.74 3.89 -11.39
N ILE A 108 -29.22 4.65 -12.38
CA ILE A 108 -28.83 6.05 -12.55
C ILE A 108 -29.84 6.96 -11.85
N VAL A 109 -29.52 7.35 -10.62
CA VAL A 109 -30.31 8.31 -9.84
C VAL A 109 -29.41 9.46 -9.44
N TRP A 110 -29.65 10.63 -10.04
CA TRP A 110 -28.93 11.85 -9.73
C TRP A 110 -29.59 12.61 -8.58
N THR A 111 -28.80 12.92 -7.57
CA THR A 111 -29.20 13.73 -6.41
C THR A 111 -28.66 15.13 -6.55
N LYS A 112 -29.51 16.15 -6.36
CA LYS A 112 -29.07 17.55 -6.36
C LYS A 112 -28.47 17.90 -5.00
N VAL A 113 -27.29 18.51 -5.02
CA VAL A 113 -26.46 18.74 -3.81
C VAL A 113 -26.25 20.23 -3.53
N ALA A 114 -26.00 21.03 -4.57
CA ALA A 114 -25.76 22.46 -4.42
C ALA A 114 -26.23 23.22 -5.66
N HIS A 115 -26.29 24.55 -5.54
CA HIS A 115 -26.59 25.47 -6.62
C HIS A 115 -25.52 26.59 -6.67
N GLY A 116 -25.41 27.26 -7.81
CA GLY A 116 -24.43 28.33 -8.00
C GLY A 116 -23.01 27.80 -8.10
N VAL A 117 -22.80 26.64 -8.72
CA VAL A 117 -21.49 26.02 -8.90
C VAL A 117 -20.99 26.26 -10.33
N LYS A 118 -19.81 26.88 -10.46
CA LYS A 118 -19.17 27.17 -11.75
C LYS A 118 -18.21 26.08 -12.20
N LYS A 119 -17.48 25.50 -11.24
CA LYS A 119 -16.41 24.53 -11.48
C LYS A 119 -16.33 23.53 -10.35
N ILE A 120 -15.91 22.31 -10.68
CA ILE A 120 -15.61 21.23 -9.74
C ILE A 120 -14.26 20.59 -10.07
N ALA A 121 -13.57 20.14 -9.03
CA ALA A 121 -12.38 19.32 -9.15
C ALA A 121 -12.36 18.29 -8.01
N SER A 122 -11.78 17.13 -8.27
CA SER A 122 -11.65 16.07 -7.27
C SER A 122 -10.27 15.44 -7.26
N ASN A 123 -9.88 14.88 -6.11
CA ASN A 123 -8.73 14.01 -5.97
C ASN A 123 -9.02 12.99 -4.86
N GLY A 124 -9.15 11.72 -5.23
CA GLY A 124 -9.58 10.64 -4.33
C GLY A 124 -10.92 10.96 -3.68
N ASN A 125 -10.91 11.20 -2.37
CA ASN A 125 -12.10 11.46 -1.56
C ASN A 125 -12.37 12.95 -1.31
N LEU A 126 -11.56 13.83 -1.89
CA LEU A 126 -11.76 15.28 -1.80
C LEU A 126 -12.50 15.77 -3.05
N LEU A 127 -13.59 16.50 -2.84
CA LEU A 127 -14.28 17.28 -3.86
C LEU A 127 -14.20 18.75 -3.50
N CYS A 128 -13.78 19.59 -4.43
CA CYS A 128 -13.84 21.03 -4.31
C CYS A 128 -14.67 21.63 -5.43
N GLN A 129 -15.36 22.72 -5.13
CA GLN A 129 -16.17 23.48 -6.06
C GLN A 129 -15.84 24.98 -5.98
N ILE A 130 -15.94 25.67 -7.11
CA ILE A 130 -15.94 27.14 -7.18
C ILE A 130 -17.39 27.60 -7.32
N SER A 131 -17.85 28.45 -6.40
CA SER A 131 -19.18 29.03 -6.50
C SER A 131 -19.24 30.20 -7.49
N THR A 132 -20.45 30.60 -7.87
CA THR A 132 -20.72 31.80 -8.67
C THR A 132 -20.12 33.05 -8.04
N ASP A 133 -20.06 33.08 -6.71
CA ASP A 133 -19.52 34.17 -5.90
C ASP A 133 -18.00 34.06 -5.69
N SER A 134 -17.34 33.18 -6.45
CA SER A 134 -15.89 32.95 -6.45
C SER A 134 -15.31 32.45 -5.12
N TYR A 135 -16.12 31.75 -4.31
CA TYR A 135 -15.62 31.03 -3.14
C TYR A 135 -15.27 29.60 -3.50
N ILE A 136 -14.26 29.05 -2.85
CA ILE A 136 -13.94 27.63 -2.94
C ILE A 136 -14.53 26.92 -1.74
N TYR A 137 -15.28 25.85 -2.03
CA TYR A 137 -15.84 24.96 -1.02
C TYR A 137 -15.26 23.58 -1.25
N CYS A 138 -14.64 23.00 -0.22
CA CYS A 138 -14.06 21.67 -0.29
C CYS A 138 -14.69 20.74 0.74
N SER A 139 -14.89 19.47 0.39
CA SER A 139 -15.40 18.45 1.31
C SER A 139 -14.70 17.12 1.10
N THR A 140 -14.39 16.46 2.21
CA THR A 140 -13.99 15.04 2.26
C THR A 140 -15.15 14.13 2.70
N SER A 141 -16.26 14.72 3.13
CA SER A 141 -17.45 14.01 3.65
C SER A 141 -18.46 13.81 2.53
N LEU A 142 -18.10 13.00 1.54
CA LEU A 142 -18.85 12.83 0.29
C LEU A 142 -19.99 11.80 0.35
N ALA A 143 -20.38 11.36 1.55
CA ALA A 143 -21.39 10.32 1.73
C ALA A 143 -22.73 10.69 1.05
N PRO A 144 -23.48 9.71 0.50
CA PRO A 144 -24.82 9.94 -0.03
C PRO A 144 -25.70 10.52 1.09
N PRO A 145 -26.20 11.74 0.92
CA PRO A 145 -26.89 12.43 2.00
C PRO A 145 -28.32 11.90 2.22
N SER A 146 -28.73 11.69 3.48
CA SER A 146 -29.92 10.90 3.85
C SER A 146 -31.26 11.64 3.82
N THR A 147 -31.26 12.98 3.73
CA THR A 147 -32.50 13.79 3.65
C THR A 147 -32.27 15.08 2.86
N ALA A 148 -33.14 15.38 1.90
CA ALA A 148 -33.16 16.66 1.18
C ALA A 148 -33.74 17.78 2.06
N ASP A 149 -33.25 19.01 1.89
CA ASP A 149 -33.84 20.21 2.48
C ASP A 149 -35.13 20.62 1.76
N ALA A 150 -35.76 21.71 2.24
CA ALA A 150 -37.00 22.24 1.67
C ALA A 150 -36.92 22.64 0.19
N ASN A 151 -35.70 22.79 -0.35
CA ASN A 151 -35.44 23.12 -1.75
C ASN A 151 -34.96 21.91 -2.57
N GLY A 152 -34.97 20.71 -1.98
CA GLY A 152 -34.51 19.48 -2.63
C GLY A 152 -32.99 19.31 -2.66
N TYR A 153 -32.21 20.12 -1.94
CA TYR A 153 -30.76 19.95 -1.83
C TYR A 153 -30.43 19.01 -0.70
N HIS A 154 -29.53 18.09 -0.97
CA HIS A 154 -29.00 17.28 0.08
C HIS A 154 -27.70 17.86 0.68
N SER A 155 -27.60 17.92 2.01
CA SER A 155 -26.52 18.63 2.69
C SER A 155 -25.19 17.87 2.66
N ILE A 156 -24.14 18.54 2.19
CA ILE A 156 -22.73 18.14 2.37
C ILE A 156 -22.06 19.19 3.25
N SER A 157 -21.22 18.74 4.18
CA SER A 157 -20.39 19.64 4.99
C SER A 157 -19.25 20.19 4.14
N TRP A 158 -19.30 21.50 3.85
CA TRP A 158 -18.28 22.18 3.06
C TRP A 158 -17.37 23.02 3.96
N LEU A 159 -16.06 22.86 3.81
CA LEU A 159 -15.10 23.84 4.27
C LEU A 159 -15.04 24.99 3.28
N LYS A 160 -15.36 26.20 3.73
CA LYS A 160 -15.36 27.42 2.92
C LYS A 160 -14.03 28.14 3.06
N THR A 161 -13.30 28.29 1.96
CA THR A 161 -12.06 29.07 1.90
C THR A 161 -12.22 30.19 0.87
N LYS A 162 -12.04 31.45 1.32
CA LYS A 162 -12.02 32.58 0.40
C LYS A 162 -10.62 32.69 -0.19
N ILE A 163 -10.49 32.26 -1.44
CA ILE A 163 -9.30 32.49 -2.23
C ILE A 163 -9.66 33.55 -3.29
N ASN A 164 -8.68 34.31 -3.78
CA ASN A 164 -8.89 35.28 -4.86
C ASN A 164 -9.70 34.68 -6.02
N THR A 165 -10.35 35.52 -6.83
CA THR A 165 -11.25 35.12 -7.92
C THR A 165 -10.60 34.11 -8.87
N MET A 166 -10.91 32.83 -8.67
CA MET A 166 -10.45 31.74 -9.54
C MET A 166 -11.47 31.43 -10.62
N SER A 167 -10.97 31.15 -11.82
CA SER A 167 -11.73 30.68 -12.97
C SER A 167 -11.72 29.14 -13.08
N THR A 168 -10.67 28.49 -12.60
CA THR A 168 -10.46 27.02 -12.66
C THR A 168 -9.66 26.54 -11.46
N ILE A 169 -9.89 25.29 -11.03
CA ILE A 169 -9.16 24.62 -9.94
C ILE A 169 -8.74 23.20 -10.34
N ALA A 170 -7.66 22.70 -9.75
CA ALA A 170 -7.27 21.29 -9.75
C ALA A 170 -6.64 20.92 -8.39
N LEU A 171 -6.79 19.67 -7.93
CA LEU A 171 -6.45 19.27 -6.56
C LEU A 171 -5.18 18.42 -6.49
N GLY A 172 -4.14 18.93 -5.84
CA GLY A 172 -2.85 18.24 -5.67
C GLY A 172 -2.78 17.35 -4.41
N ILE A 173 -1.67 16.61 -4.24
CA ILE A 173 -1.39 15.86 -3.00
C ILE A 173 -1.14 16.83 -1.83
N GLY A 174 -1.57 16.43 -0.62
CA GLY A 174 -1.18 17.07 0.64
C GLY A 174 -1.86 18.41 0.89
N ASN A 175 -3.18 18.46 0.73
CA ASN A 175 -4.02 19.66 0.90
C ASN A 175 -3.70 20.83 -0.05
N LYS A 176 -3.07 20.55 -1.19
CA LYS A 176 -2.69 21.56 -2.17
C LYS A 176 -3.81 21.82 -3.19
N ILE A 177 -4.07 23.08 -3.49
CA ILE A 177 -4.96 23.49 -4.58
C ILE A 177 -4.15 24.24 -5.62
N TRP A 178 -4.30 23.82 -6.87
CA TRP A 178 -3.86 24.56 -8.04
C TRP A 178 -5.05 25.37 -8.56
N GLY A 179 -4.80 26.63 -8.90
CA GLY A 179 -5.86 27.56 -9.28
C GLY A 179 -5.44 28.47 -10.42
N ILE A 180 -6.34 28.74 -11.35
CA ILE A 180 -6.15 29.78 -12.37
C ILE A 180 -7.04 30.96 -12.00
N ASP A 181 -6.49 32.17 -11.94
CA ASP A 181 -7.29 33.38 -11.73
C ASP A 181 -8.01 33.86 -13.02
N SER A 182 -8.75 34.97 -12.93
CA SER A 182 -9.39 35.59 -14.10
C SER A 182 -8.40 36.18 -15.11
N ASN A 183 -7.15 36.40 -14.70
CA ASN A 183 -6.07 36.92 -15.52
C ASN A 183 -5.17 35.80 -16.06
N GLN A 184 -5.61 34.54 -15.98
CA GLN A 184 -4.90 33.36 -16.47
C GLN A 184 -3.54 33.11 -15.79
N ASN A 185 -3.40 33.58 -14.55
CA ASN A 185 -2.25 33.26 -13.71
C ASN A 185 -2.51 31.96 -12.94
N LEU A 186 -1.55 31.05 -13.00
CA LEU A 186 -1.56 29.81 -12.24
C LEU A 186 -0.95 30.04 -10.85
N TYR A 187 -1.67 29.58 -9.84
CA TYR A 187 -1.30 29.64 -8.44
C TYR A 187 -1.28 28.25 -7.80
N LEU A 188 -0.36 28.08 -6.84
CA LEU A 188 -0.36 26.98 -5.88
C LEU A 188 -0.72 27.52 -4.50
N TYR A 189 -1.71 26.90 -3.87
CA TYR A 189 -2.11 27.10 -2.49
C TYR A 189 -1.71 25.87 -1.69
N ASN A 190 -0.80 26.04 -0.72
CA ASN A 190 -0.18 24.91 -0.03
C ASN A 190 -1.10 24.19 0.97
N ASP A 191 -2.18 24.83 1.42
CA ASP A 191 -3.10 24.25 2.39
C ASP A 191 -4.47 24.92 2.27
N TYR A 192 -5.46 24.20 1.76
CA TYR A 192 -6.84 24.71 1.68
C TYR A 192 -7.58 24.69 3.01
N THR A 193 -7.05 24.00 4.03
CA THR A 193 -7.68 23.88 5.35
C THR A 193 -7.54 25.14 6.19
N ASN A 194 -6.62 26.02 5.82
CA ASN A 194 -6.41 27.30 6.47
C ASN A 194 -7.19 28.43 5.76
N PRO A 195 -8.10 29.15 6.44
CA PRO A 195 -8.93 30.20 5.84
C PRO A 195 -8.14 31.40 5.29
N VAL A 196 -6.85 31.53 5.62
CA VAL A 196 -5.93 32.50 5.04
C VAL A 196 -4.78 31.73 4.38
N PRO A 197 -4.66 31.71 3.04
CA PRO A 197 -3.61 30.93 2.40
C PRO A 197 -2.24 31.57 2.67
N ALA A 198 -1.54 31.06 3.68
CA ALA A 198 -0.30 31.65 4.18
C ALA A 198 0.85 31.62 3.16
N ASN A 199 0.75 30.82 2.08
CA ASN A 199 1.78 30.73 1.04
C ASN A 199 1.13 30.47 -0.33
N THR A 200 0.88 31.55 -1.08
CA THR A 200 0.39 31.49 -2.47
C THR A 200 1.57 31.69 -3.42
N TYR A 201 1.87 30.70 -4.24
CA TYR A 201 2.95 30.79 -5.24
C TYR A 201 2.35 31.08 -6.61
N LYS A 202 2.75 32.17 -7.25
CA LYS A 202 2.50 32.40 -8.67
C LYS A 202 3.47 31.52 -9.47
N VAL A 203 2.95 30.63 -10.33
CA VAL A 203 3.74 29.57 -10.98
C VAL A 203 3.85 29.77 -12.48
N ALA A 204 2.79 30.24 -13.13
CA ALA A 204 2.79 30.54 -14.56
C ALA A 204 1.75 31.60 -14.89
N ALA A 205 1.77 32.09 -16.13
CA ALA A 205 0.77 32.98 -16.70
C ALA A 205 0.33 32.48 -18.09
N ASN A 206 -0.78 33.01 -18.58
CA ASN A 206 -1.44 32.59 -19.83
C ASN A 206 -1.85 31.11 -19.79
N VAL A 207 -2.27 30.64 -18.61
CA VAL A 207 -2.78 29.28 -18.37
C VAL A 207 -4.30 29.30 -18.45
N TYR A 208 -4.89 28.40 -19.23
CA TYR A 208 -6.33 28.36 -19.50
C TYR A 208 -7.02 27.15 -18.89
N GLU A 209 -6.26 26.06 -18.71
CA GLU A 209 -6.76 24.81 -18.14
C GLU A 209 -5.62 24.14 -17.38
N ILE A 210 -5.97 23.43 -16.31
CA ILE A 210 -5.06 22.62 -15.51
C ILE A 210 -5.72 21.29 -15.17
N ALA A 211 -4.91 20.24 -15.09
CA ALA A 211 -5.29 18.92 -14.64
C ALA A 211 -4.16 18.31 -13.81
N THR A 212 -4.48 17.57 -12.75
CA THR A 212 -3.47 16.92 -11.92
C THR A 212 -4.04 15.67 -11.27
N ASP A 213 -3.20 14.64 -11.10
CA ASP A 213 -3.47 13.49 -10.24
C ASP A 213 -2.81 13.65 -8.85
N GLY A 214 -2.22 14.82 -8.61
CA GLY A 214 -1.47 15.15 -7.42
C GLY A 214 -0.03 14.65 -7.40
N SER A 215 0.44 13.93 -8.41
CA SER A 215 1.86 13.63 -8.68
C SER A 215 2.41 14.40 -9.88
N VAL A 216 1.54 14.74 -10.85
CA VAL A 216 1.86 15.48 -12.08
C VAL A 216 0.85 16.62 -12.26
N LEU A 217 1.30 17.80 -12.67
CA LEU A 217 0.42 18.91 -13.08
C LEU A 217 0.56 19.12 -14.57
N CYS A 218 -0.53 18.96 -15.30
CA CYS A 218 -0.62 19.35 -16.69
C CYS A 218 -1.36 20.67 -16.84
N GLN A 219 -0.94 21.48 -17.81
CA GLN A 219 -1.51 22.80 -18.08
C GLN A 219 -1.65 23.03 -19.58
N LYS A 220 -2.65 23.86 -19.93
CA LYS A 220 -2.82 24.40 -21.27
C LYS A 220 -2.44 25.88 -21.33
N ASN A 221 -1.54 26.23 -22.25
CA ASN A 221 -1.04 27.59 -22.47
C ASN A 221 -1.29 28.05 -23.91
N VAL A 222 -1.37 29.37 -24.13
CA VAL A 222 -1.57 29.92 -25.48
C VAL A 222 -0.32 29.93 -26.36
N SER A 223 0.90 29.97 -25.81
CA SER A 223 2.14 29.89 -26.63
C SER A 223 3.43 29.89 -25.80
N ARG A 224 3.78 28.78 -25.14
CA ARG A 224 5.22 28.47 -25.01
C ARG A 224 5.56 27.71 -26.31
N ASN A 225 6.56 28.14 -27.06
CA ASN A 225 7.20 27.37 -28.15
C ASN A 225 6.33 26.68 -29.24
N GLY A 226 5.08 27.10 -29.49
CA GLY A 226 4.23 26.53 -30.55
C GLY A 226 3.42 25.29 -30.15
N SER A 227 3.57 24.79 -28.92
CA SER A 227 2.74 23.73 -28.34
C SER A 227 1.86 24.29 -27.22
N GLU A 228 0.58 23.89 -27.16
CA GLU A 228 -0.38 24.44 -26.18
C GLU A 228 -0.50 23.61 -24.90
N SER A 229 0.16 22.45 -24.74
CA SER A 229 -0.07 21.55 -23.60
C SER A 229 1.22 20.99 -22.99
N TYR A 230 1.35 21.09 -21.67
CA TYR A 230 2.56 20.74 -20.92
C TYR A 230 2.23 19.94 -19.66
N CYS A 231 3.10 19.03 -19.25
CA CYS A 231 3.01 18.34 -17.96
C CYS A 231 4.28 18.53 -17.13
N SER A 232 4.14 18.69 -15.82
CA SER A 232 5.26 18.93 -14.93
C SER A 232 6.02 17.64 -14.62
N ASN A 233 7.34 17.74 -14.46
CA ASN A 233 8.18 16.62 -14.00
C ASN A 233 8.31 16.59 -12.46
N SER A 234 7.79 17.63 -11.79
CA SER A 234 7.75 17.77 -10.33
C SER A 234 6.59 18.70 -9.97
N LEU A 235 6.03 18.54 -8.76
CA LEU A 235 5.02 19.42 -8.18
C LEU A 235 5.57 20.36 -7.11
N VAL A 236 6.89 20.37 -6.94
CA VAL A 236 7.58 21.30 -6.04
C VAL A 236 8.08 22.47 -6.89
N PRO A 237 7.48 23.67 -6.81
CA PRO A 237 8.00 24.84 -7.49
C PRO A 237 9.41 25.14 -7.00
N SER A 238 10.30 25.53 -7.92
CA SER A 238 11.62 26.06 -7.57
C SER A 238 11.47 27.24 -6.61
N VAL A 239 12.28 27.28 -5.56
CA VAL A 239 12.41 28.45 -4.66
C VAL A 239 12.98 29.67 -5.38
N THR A 240 13.67 29.48 -6.50
CA THR A 240 14.19 30.57 -7.34
C THR A 240 13.12 31.01 -8.33
N LYS A 241 12.77 32.30 -8.28
CA LYS A 241 11.85 32.94 -9.24
C LYS A 241 12.55 33.21 -10.57
N ASP A 242 11.82 33.11 -11.67
CA ASP A 242 12.32 33.57 -12.98
C ASP A 242 12.33 35.11 -13.08
N SER A 243 12.81 35.65 -14.20
CA SER A 243 12.88 37.10 -14.46
C SER A 243 11.52 37.81 -14.42
N ASN A 244 10.41 37.06 -14.47
CA ASN A 244 9.05 37.57 -14.41
C ASN A 244 8.40 37.32 -13.03
N GLY A 245 9.17 36.81 -12.05
CA GLY A 245 8.72 36.58 -10.69
C GLY A 245 7.96 35.27 -10.45
N TYR A 246 7.95 34.33 -11.42
CA TYR A 246 7.26 33.04 -11.30
C TYR A 246 8.15 31.97 -10.66
N ASN A 247 7.56 31.13 -9.82
CA ASN A 247 8.25 29.94 -9.29
C ASN A 247 8.31 28.89 -10.41
N ASN A 248 9.51 28.52 -10.83
CA ASN A 248 9.67 27.71 -12.03
C ASN A 248 9.35 26.23 -11.76
N LEU A 249 8.53 25.62 -12.62
CA LEU A 249 8.36 24.17 -12.70
C LEU A 249 9.07 23.65 -13.96
N SER A 250 9.63 22.45 -13.87
CA SER A 250 10.14 21.76 -15.05
C SER A 250 8.97 21.16 -15.82
N TRP A 251 8.82 21.53 -17.09
CA TRP A 251 7.71 21.12 -17.95
C TRP A 251 8.20 20.25 -19.10
N THR A 252 7.44 19.19 -19.40
CA THR A 252 7.56 18.37 -20.60
C THR A 252 6.44 18.76 -21.56
N ASP A 253 6.83 19.09 -22.80
CA ASP A 253 5.91 19.39 -23.89
C ASP A 253 5.26 18.10 -24.43
N LEU A 254 3.93 18.08 -24.55
CA LEU A 254 3.16 16.96 -25.06
C LEU A 254 3.10 16.90 -26.60
N GLY A 255 3.59 17.93 -27.31
CA GLY A 255 3.72 17.97 -28.76
C GLY A 255 2.40 18.12 -29.53
N THR A 256 1.27 18.30 -28.86
CA THR A 256 -0.04 18.55 -29.46
C THR A 256 -0.88 19.45 -28.55
N SER A 257 -1.68 20.33 -29.15
CA SER A 257 -2.69 21.11 -28.44
C SER A 257 -3.87 20.21 -28.10
N TYR A 258 -4.43 20.31 -26.89
CA TYR A 258 -5.67 19.61 -26.48
C TYR A 258 -6.75 20.61 -26.06
N SER A 259 -8.02 20.31 -26.32
CA SER A 259 -9.17 21.15 -25.91
C SER A 259 -9.60 20.91 -24.46
N SER A 260 -9.26 19.74 -23.91
CA SER A 260 -9.37 19.41 -22.49
C SER A 260 -8.31 18.39 -22.08
N LEU A 261 -7.87 18.42 -20.81
CA LEU A 261 -6.87 17.50 -20.25
C LEU A 261 -7.37 16.83 -18.96
N ALA A 262 -6.98 15.57 -18.76
CA ALA A 262 -7.12 14.85 -17.50
C ALA A 262 -5.86 13.99 -17.24
N VAL A 263 -5.52 13.77 -15.96
CA VAL A 263 -4.29 13.06 -15.55
C VAL A 263 -4.63 12.04 -14.48
N THR A 264 -4.06 10.83 -14.59
CA THR A 264 -4.23 9.78 -13.59
C THR A 264 -3.07 8.79 -13.59
N GLY A 265 -2.45 8.52 -12.44
CA GLY A 265 -1.39 7.51 -12.31
C GLY A 265 -0.23 7.71 -13.29
N GLY A 266 0.14 8.96 -13.58
CA GLY A 266 1.16 9.29 -14.59
C GLY A 266 0.71 9.14 -16.05
N GLN A 267 -0.57 8.84 -16.31
CA GLN A 267 -1.16 8.79 -17.64
C GLN A 267 -1.87 10.10 -17.97
N VAL A 268 -1.81 10.52 -19.23
CA VAL A 268 -2.44 11.76 -19.69
C VAL A 268 -3.53 11.45 -20.70
N TRP A 269 -4.67 12.10 -20.53
CA TRP A 269 -5.85 11.99 -21.37
C TRP A 269 -6.17 13.35 -21.94
N GLY A 270 -6.52 13.42 -23.22
CA GLY A 270 -6.80 14.68 -23.88
C GLY A 270 -7.89 14.57 -24.94
N VAL A 271 -8.62 15.65 -25.17
CA VAL A 271 -9.54 15.78 -26.32
C VAL A 271 -8.86 16.56 -27.42
N SER A 272 -8.85 16.02 -28.65
CA SER A 272 -8.21 16.71 -29.77
C SER A 272 -8.93 18.02 -30.12
N PRO A 273 -8.19 19.09 -30.46
CA PRO A 273 -8.77 20.37 -30.89
C PRO A 273 -9.22 20.32 -32.35
N THR A 274 -8.63 19.46 -33.19
CA THR A 274 -8.99 19.33 -34.62
C THR A 274 -10.14 18.36 -34.85
N SER A 275 -10.40 17.50 -33.87
CA SER A 275 -11.57 16.64 -33.81
C SER A 275 -12.08 16.72 -32.37
N PRO A 276 -12.98 17.70 -32.06
CA PRO A 276 -13.47 17.98 -30.70
C PRO A 276 -14.34 16.87 -30.11
N PHE A 277 -14.24 15.69 -30.70
CA PHE A 277 -14.92 14.47 -30.34
C PHE A 277 -13.89 13.38 -29.98
N ASP A 278 -12.66 13.46 -30.47
CA ASP A 278 -11.70 12.37 -30.27
C ASP A 278 -11.02 12.44 -28.90
N VAL A 279 -11.21 11.39 -28.10
CA VAL A 279 -10.49 11.17 -26.84
C VAL A 279 -9.20 10.42 -27.13
N TRP A 280 -8.09 10.99 -26.68
CA TRP A 280 -6.74 10.45 -26.83
C TRP A 280 -6.14 10.12 -25.47
N TYR A 281 -5.26 9.14 -25.46
CA TYR A 281 -4.60 8.58 -24.28
C TYR A 281 -3.10 8.48 -24.51
N MET A 282 -2.30 8.91 -23.54
CA MET A 282 -0.85 8.70 -23.49
C MET A 282 -0.50 7.90 -22.23
N PRO A 283 0.00 6.65 -22.38
CA PRO A 283 0.30 5.78 -21.24
C PRO A 283 1.51 6.24 -20.42
N ASP A 284 2.45 6.96 -21.03
CA ASP A 284 3.64 7.50 -20.40
C ASP A 284 3.99 8.84 -21.05
N TYR A 285 3.78 9.95 -20.33
CA TYR A 285 4.07 11.29 -20.85
C TYR A 285 5.56 11.65 -20.87
N THR A 286 6.40 10.86 -20.20
CA THR A 286 7.85 11.06 -20.20
C THR A 286 8.48 10.46 -21.47
N ASN A 287 7.87 9.40 -21.99
CA ASN A 287 8.23 8.78 -23.26
C ASN A 287 7.28 9.24 -24.38
N LYS A 288 7.68 10.28 -25.12
CA LYS A 288 6.92 10.99 -26.18
C LYS A 288 6.37 10.13 -27.34
N SER A 289 6.45 8.80 -27.26
CA SER A 289 6.09 7.89 -28.33
C SER A 289 4.66 7.34 -28.16
N SER A 290 3.75 8.07 -28.80
CA SER A 290 2.42 7.65 -29.30
C SER A 290 1.21 7.90 -28.38
N TRP A 291 0.39 8.86 -28.81
CA TRP A 291 -1.00 9.00 -28.39
C TRP A 291 -1.86 7.91 -29.04
N TYR A 292 -2.81 7.35 -28.28
CA TYR A 292 -3.77 6.36 -28.76
C TYR A 292 -5.19 6.94 -28.74
N LYS A 293 -5.93 6.78 -29.84
CA LYS A 293 -7.33 7.21 -29.92
C LYS A 293 -8.24 6.17 -29.25
N ILE A 294 -9.09 6.60 -28.32
CA ILE A 294 -9.93 5.72 -27.49
C ILE A 294 -11.41 5.83 -27.90
N ALA A 295 -11.90 7.03 -28.21
CA ALA A 295 -13.31 7.25 -28.54
C ALA A 295 -13.52 8.48 -29.42
N SER A 296 -14.70 8.59 -30.04
CA SER A 296 -15.20 9.78 -30.74
C SER A 296 -16.53 10.24 -30.12
N GLY A 297 -16.61 11.48 -29.63
CA GLY A 297 -17.82 12.18 -29.16
C GLY A 297 -17.63 13.23 -28.02
N GLY A 298 -16.49 13.34 -27.34
CA GLY A 298 -16.42 14.04 -26.04
C GLY A 298 -16.01 15.51 -26.05
N VAL A 299 -16.71 16.39 -25.30
CA VAL A 299 -16.39 17.83 -25.14
C VAL A 299 -15.53 18.12 -23.89
N LYS A 300 -15.66 17.30 -22.84
CA LYS A 300 -14.79 17.29 -21.65
C LYS A 300 -14.59 15.87 -21.15
N VAL A 301 -13.38 15.55 -20.71
CA VAL A 301 -13.02 14.24 -20.15
C VAL A 301 -12.56 14.44 -18.71
N ALA A 302 -13.10 13.63 -17.80
CA ALA A 302 -12.62 13.50 -16.44
C ALA A 302 -12.18 12.06 -16.22
N VAL A 303 -11.02 11.90 -15.58
CA VAL A 303 -10.47 10.59 -15.25
C VAL A 303 -10.16 10.58 -13.77
N ALA A 304 -10.74 9.65 -13.03
CA ALA A 304 -10.33 9.39 -11.66
C ALA A 304 -9.14 8.41 -11.67
N SER A 305 -8.19 8.65 -10.77
CA SER A 305 -7.35 7.57 -10.27
C SER A 305 -8.23 6.44 -9.79
N ALA A 306 -7.82 5.21 -10.12
CA ALA A 306 -8.35 4.02 -9.49
C ALA A 306 -8.42 4.32 -7.98
N PRO A 307 -9.58 4.10 -7.36
CA PRO A 307 -9.79 4.55 -6.00
C PRO A 307 -8.68 4.01 -5.09
N SER A 308 -8.12 4.87 -4.24
CA SER A 308 -7.41 4.41 -3.05
C SER A 308 -8.36 3.72 -2.07
N THR A 309 -9.68 3.91 -2.24
CA THR A 309 -10.71 3.02 -1.71
C THR A 309 -10.87 1.82 -2.63
N VAL A 310 -9.95 0.87 -2.51
CA VAL A 310 -10.32 -0.52 -2.79
C VAL A 310 -11.66 -0.72 -2.08
N SER A 311 -12.74 -0.95 -2.82
CA SER A 311 -13.91 -1.61 -2.23
C SER A 311 -13.37 -2.94 -1.76
N VAL A 312 -12.93 -2.98 -0.50
CA VAL A 312 -12.37 -4.19 0.06
C VAL A 312 -13.55 -5.13 0.13
N ILE A 313 -13.58 -6.08 -0.79
CA ILE A 313 -14.44 -7.25 -0.65
C ILE A 313 -14.04 -7.82 0.71
N ASN A 314 -14.91 -7.69 1.72
CA ASN A 314 -14.63 -8.27 3.03
C ASN A 314 -14.46 -9.77 2.81
N PRO A 315 -13.22 -10.31 2.89
CA PRO A 315 -12.95 -11.71 2.59
C PRO A 315 -13.21 -12.61 3.80
N PHE A 316 -13.68 -12.04 4.91
CA PHE A 316 -13.83 -12.71 6.20
C PHE A 316 -15.28 -13.11 6.44
N ALA A 317 -15.46 -14.33 6.93
CA ALA A 317 -16.73 -14.75 7.50
C ALA A 317 -17.08 -13.94 8.77
N SER A 318 -18.33 -13.95 9.21
CA SER A 318 -18.80 -13.16 10.37
C SER A 318 -18.18 -13.59 11.71
N ASP A 319 -17.67 -14.83 11.77
CA ASP A 319 -16.96 -15.39 12.92
C ASP A 319 -15.44 -15.21 12.83
N GLU A 320 -14.92 -14.77 11.68
CA GLU A 320 -13.49 -14.61 11.45
C GLU A 320 -12.93 -13.30 12.01
N VAL A 321 -11.71 -13.37 12.52
CA VAL A 321 -10.89 -12.18 12.80
C VAL A 321 -9.51 -12.33 12.15
N PRO A 322 -9.02 -11.29 11.45
CA PRO A 322 -7.70 -11.30 10.85
C PRO A 322 -6.60 -11.18 11.89
N VAL A 323 -5.54 -11.95 11.71
CA VAL A 323 -4.30 -11.88 12.49
C VAL A 323 -3.16 -11.49 11.55
N LEU A 324 -2.48 -10.38 11.86
CA LEU A 324 -1.33 -9.89 11.11
C LEU A 324 -0.08 -9.95 11.99
N ILE A 325 1.02 -10.44 11.43
CA ILE A 325 2.23 -10.71 12.18
C ILE A 325 3.38 -9.86 11.64
N PHE A 326 4.12 -9.20 12.53
CA PHE A 326 5.35 -8.48 12.21
C PHE A 326 6.49 -9.02 13.07
N MET A 327 7.54 -9.55 12.44
CA MET A 327 8.69 -10.10 13.14
C MET A 327 10.01 -9.75 12.44
N GLY A 328 11.09 -9.70 13.22
CA GLY A 328 12.43 -9.53 12.69
C GLY A 328 13.34 -8.77 13.64
N GLN A 329 14.24 -7.96 13.09
CA GLN A 329 15.23 -7.23 13.86
C GLN A 329 14.97 -5.72 13.94
N SER A 330 16.03 -4.88 13.97
CA SER A 330 15.97 -3.43 14.15
C SER A 330 14.95 -2.73 13.24
N ASN A 331 14.87 -3.11 11.96
CA ASN A 331 13.87 -2.57 11.04
C ASN A 331 12.43 -3.02 11.39
N SER A 332 12.23 -4.21 11.95
CA SER A 332 10.92 -4.62 12.47
C SER A 332 10.59 -3.91 13.79
N ALA A 333 11.58 -3.60 14.62
CA ALA A 333 11.38 -2.92 15.91
C ALA A 333 10.99 -1.45 15.73
N GLY A 334 11.35 -0.84 14.60
CA GLY A 334 11.05 0.55 14.29
C GLY A 334 12.13 1.52 14.68
N MET A 335 12.06 2.72 14.09
CA MET A 335 12.93 3.84 14.39
C MET A 335 12.16 5.16 14.31
N ASN A 336 12.58 6.14 15.11
CA ASN A 336 12.05 7.52 15.15
C ASN A 336 10.60 7.60 15.63
N ALA A 337 10.19 8.73 16.17
CA ALA A 337 8.82 8.90 16.64
C ALA A 337 7.80 8.80 15.49
N ILE A 338 6.71 8.07 15.69
CA ILE A 338 5.58 8.09 14.75
C ILE A 338 4.96 9.51 14.72
N PRO A 339 4.65 10.09 13.54
CA PRO A 339 4.05 11.42 13.46
C PRO A 339 2.64 11.41 14.09
N SER A 340 2.25 12.52 14.71
CA SER A 340 0.98 12.64 15.44
C SER A 340 -0.27 12.36 14.58
N SER A 341 -0.19 12.59 13.27
CA SER A 341 -1.27 12.28 12.32
C SER A 341 -1.48 10.78 12.08
N PHE A 342 -0.52 9.95 12.47
CA PHE A 342 -0.57 8.49 12.40
C PHE A 342 -0.65 7.82 13.77
N THR A 343 -0.49 8.59 14.85
CA THR A 343 -0.58 8.08 16.22
C THR A 343 -1.99 7.65 16.57
N LEU A 344 -2.13 6.42 17.03
CA LEU A 344 -3.34 5.85 17.60
C LEU A 344 -3.26 5.87 19.12
N THR A 345 -4.20 6.58 19.74
CA THR A 345 -4.43 6.51 21.19
C THR A 345 -5.72 5.72 21.39
N ASN A 346 -5.60 4.41 21.58
CA ASN A 346 -6.73 3.47 21.76
C ASN A 346 -7.58 3.24 20.48
N ALA A 347 -7.06 2.48 19.52
CA ALA A 347 -7.80 2.10 18.32
C ALA A 347 -8.84 1.00 18.61
N PRO A 348 -10.15 1.28 18.53
CA PRO A 348 -11.20 0.35 18.97
C PRO A 348 -11.29 -0.94 18.14
N ASN A 349 -10.81 -0.93 16.89
CA ASN A 349 -10.92 -2.07 15.98
C ASN A 349 -9.57 -2.71 15.64
N VAL A 350 -8.53 -2.37 16.39
CA VAL A 350 -7.21 -2.98 16.25
C VAL A 350 -6.72 -3.38 17.63
N TRP A 351 -6.27 -4.62 17.76
CA TRP A 351 -5.83 -5.25 18.99
C TRP A 351 -4.36 -5.60 18.88
N GLY A 352 -3.60 -5.35 19.94
CA GLY A 352 -2.22 -5.81 20.10
C GLY A 352 -2.07 -6.62 21.38
N ILE A 353 -1.03 -7.43 21.45
CA ILE A 353 -0.68 -8.17 22.67
C ILE A 353 0.13 -7.23 23.56
N THR A 354 -0.30 -7.10 24.81
CA THR A 354 0.43 -6.35 25.81
C THR A 354 1.35 -7.24 26.63
N ASN A 355 2.49 -6.68 27.03
CA ASN A 355 3.47 -7.36 27.88
C ASN A 355 3.07 -7.30 29.37
N VAL A 356 1.86 -7.73 29.70
CA VAL A 356 1.35 -7.70 31.07
C VAL A 356 1.61 -9.05 31.74
N GLY A 357 2.50 -9.07 32.74
CA GLY A 357 2.64 -10.19 33.67
C GLY A 357 3.84 -11.12 33.48
N TRP A 358 4.70 -10.89 32.47
CA TRP A 358 5.88 -11.75 32.25
C TRP A 358 7.21 -11.08 32.56
N ASN A 359 7.19 -9.78 32.90
CA ASN A 359 8.35 -8.87 32.78
C ASN A 359 8.86 -8.88 31.33
N TYR A 360 9.27 -7.74 30.80
CA TYR A 360 9.71 -7.69 29.40
C TYR A 360 10.70 -8.84 29.11
N MET A 361 10.43 -9.65 28.07
CA MET A 361 11.42 -10.57 27.47
C MET A 361 12.77 -9.86 27.34
N ALA A 362 12.68 -8.56 27.08
CA ALA A 362 13.74 -7.60 27.16
C ALA A 362 14.04 -7.04 28.55
N GLY A 363 15.24 -7.31 29.05
CA GLY A 363 15.97 -6.21 29.68
C GLY A 363 15.95 -5.01 28.71
N ASN A 364 15.76 -3.79 29.20
CA ASN A 364 15.78 -2.57 28.41
C ASN A 364 16.96 -2.61 27.45
N GLY A 365 16.82 -2.02 26.27
CA GLY A 365 17.87 -1.88 25.25
C GLY A 365 19.18 -1.22 25.68
N ASN A 366 19.38 -0.97 26.98
CA ASN A 366 20.60 -0.47 27.61
C ASN A 366 21.16 -1.46 28.67
N GLY A 367 20.56 -2.64 28.83
CA GLY A 367 20.95 -3.66 29.81
C GLY A 367 20.60 -3.34 31.27
N THR A 368 19.72 -2.36 31.54
CA THR A 368 19.45 -1.87 32.90
C THR A 368 18.33 -2.60 33.65
N THR A 369 17.41 -3.27 32.96
CA THR A 369 16.44 -4.16 33.61
C THR A 369 16.89 -5.61 33.50
N PRO A 370 16.63 -6.45 34.51
CA PRO A 370 16.96 -7.87 34.47
C PRO A 370 16.35 -8.50 33.22
N ALA A 371 17.15 -9.24 32.48
CA ALA A 371 16.65 -10.03 31.36
C ALA A 371 15.59 -11.02 31.85
N PHE A 372 14.72 -11.46 30.95
CA PHE A 372 13.70 -12.46 31.25
C PHE A 372 14.34 -13.73 31.83
N THR A 373 14.14 -13.97 33.12
CA THR A 373 14.70 -15.10 33.88
C THR A 373 13.73 -16.26 34.03
N SER A 374 12.52 -16.15 33.48
CA SER A 374 11.53 -17.22 33.48
C SER A 374 11.68 -18.07 32.22
N ALA A 375 11.27 -19.34 32.27
CA ALA A 375 11.36 -20.19 31.09
C ALA A 375 10.22 -19.80 30.14
N ILE A 376 10.44 -19.80 28.82
CA ILE A 376 9.37 -19.53 27.84
C ILE A 376 8.14 -20.43 28.07
N SER A 377 8.36 -21.66 28.54
CA SER A 377 7.30 -22.62 28.88
C SER A 377 6.34 -22.14 29.99
N THR A 378 6.75 -21.21 30.86
CA THR A 378 5.90 -20.67 31.94
C THR A 378 4.88 -19.64 31.46
N ILE A 379 5.04 -19.11 30.24
CA ILE A 379 4.06 -18.21 29.62
C ILE A 379 2.84 -19.05 29.25
N SER A 380 1.70 -18.85 29.90
CA SER A 380 0.52 -19.72 29.76
C SER A 380 -0.69 -19.09 29.08
N SER A 381 -0.70 -17.76 28.94
CA SER A 381 -1.76 -16.95 28.33
C SER A 381 -1.17 -15.81 27.50
N VAL A 382 -2.01 -15.00 26.86
CA VAL A 382 -1.69 -13.67 26.33
C VAL A 382 -2.78 -12.69 26.77
N SER A 383 -2.49 -11.39 26.72
CA SER A 383 -3.46 -10.34 27.04
C SER A 383 -3.59 -9.37 25.86
N TRP A 384 -4.77 -9.35 25.24
CA TRP A 384 -5.08 -8.39 24.18
C TRP A 384 -5.57 -7.06 24.76
N SER A 385 -5.13 -5.96 24.17
CA SER A 385 -5.77 -4.66 24.38
C SER A 385 -5.84 -3.92 23.06
N HIS A 386 -6.69 -2.89 23.01
CA HIS A 386 -6.72 -1.97 21.88
C HIS A 386 -5.33 -1.39 21.60
N TRP A 387 -5.01 -1.29 20.31
CA TRP A 387 -3.73 -0.81 19.84
C TRP A 387 -3.49 0.63 20.32
N THR A 388 -2.28 0.89 20.77
CA THR A 388 -1.84 2.19 21.25
C THR A 388 -0.37 2.38 20.93
N ASP A 389 -0.03 3.54 20.38
CA ASP A 389 1.37 3.92 20.12
C ASP A 389 1.99 4.64 21.34
N SER A 390 1.38 4.49 22.53
CA SER A 390 1.71 5.33 23.68
C SER A 390 3.10 5.05 24.25
N SER A 391 3.81 6.13 24.57
CA SER A 391 5.10 6.11 25.28
C SER A 391 4.99 5.70 26.77
N SER A 392 3.77 5.48 27.27
CA SER A 392 3.47 5.26 28.69
C SER A 392 3.72 3.83 29.20
N GLY A 393 4.26 2.92 28.37
CA GLY A 393 4.84 1.66 28.86
C GLY A 393 4.06 0.37 28.56
N ASN A 394 3.03 0.43 27.72
CA ASN A 394 2.39 -0.74 27.11
C ASN A 394 2.72 -0.77 25.61
N ASP A 395 4.01 -0.92 25.29
CA ASP A 395 4.44 -1.13 23.91
C ASP A 395 3.78 -2.41 23.37
N MET A 396 3.24 -2.34 22.16
CA MET A 396 2.66 -3.49 21.46
C MET A 396 3.73 -4.35 20.77
N ASN A 397 4.98 -3.87 20.73
CA ASN A 397 6.15 -4.69 20.42
C ASN A 397 6.56 -5.53 21.63
N LEU A 398 6.43 -6.86 21.52
CA LEU A 398 6.82 -7.80 22.57
C LEU A 398 8.34 -8.03 22.65
N GLY A 399 9.08 -7.62 21.61
CA GLY A 399 10.53 -7.73 21.53
C GLY A 399 11.21 -6.61 22.30
N PHE A 400 11.66 -5.59 21.58
CA PHE A 400 12.41 -4.47 22.13
C PHE A 400 11.50 -3.28 22.45
N ASN A 401 11.60 -2.74 23.66
CA ASN A 401 10.84 -1.58 24.10
C ASN A 401 11.40 -0.29 23.46
N ASN A 402 10.81 0.14 22.33
CA ASN A 402 11.19 1.37 21.64
C ASN A 402 10.03 2.36 21.65
N LYS A 403 9.57 2.70 22.85
CA LYS A 403 8.44 3.60 23.14
C LYS A 403 8.23 4.67 22.06
N GLY A 404 7.13 4.53 21.30
CA GLY A 404 6.70 5.49 20.30
C GLY A 404 7.48 5.46 18.98
N SER A 405 8.29 4.43 18.70
CA SER A 405 9.02 4.32 17.45
C SER A 405 8.15 3.80 16.30
N GLY A 406 8.05 4.57 15.23
CA GLY A 406 7.29 4.21 14.05
C GLY A 406 7.84 2.98 13.34
N ASN A 407 6.98 2.00 13.11
CA ASN A 407 7.27 0.76 12.40
C ASN A 407 6.07 0.34 11.53
N ALA A 408 6.23 -0.74 10.75
CA ALA A 408 5.19 -1.22 9.84
C ALA A 408 3.93 -1.73 10.56
N ALA A 409 4.03 -2.20 11.81
CA ALA A 409 2.88 -2.62 12.60
C ALA A 409 2.01 -1.42 13.01
N ASP A 410 2.61 -0.32 13.45
CA ASP A 410 1.87 0.91 13.79
C ASP A 410 1.12 1.46 12.58
N PHE A 411 1.79 1.53 11.43
CA PHE A 411 1.15 1.98 10.19
C PHE A 411 0.07 1.02 9.71
N ALA A 412 0.20 -0.29 9.96
CA ALA A 412 -0.84 -1.26 9.63
C ALA A 412 -2.06 -1.10 10.55
N ALA A 413 -1.85 -0.87 11.84
CA ALA A 413 -2.90 -0.54 12.78
C ALA A 413 -3.66 0.72 12.35
N TYR A 414 -2.92 1.80 12.05
CA TYR A 414 -3.50 3.04 11.56
C TYR A 414 -4.31 2.85 10.27
N GLN A 415 -3.74 2.12 9.30
CA GLN A 415 -4.39 1.88 8.02
C GLN A 415 -5.68 1.07 8.19
N TRP A 416 -5.66 0.01 9.01
CA TRP A 416 -6.86 -0.80 9.27
C TRP A 416 -7.97 0.01 9.94
N GLN A 417 -7.63 0.75 11.00
CA GLN A 417 -8.59 1.63 11.68
C GLN A 417 -9.14 2.69 10.72
N SER A 418 -8.29 3.25 9.85
CA SER A 418 -8.71 4.24 8.85
C SER A 418 -9.67 3.67 7.82
N LEU A 419 -9.47 2.42 7.38
CA LEU A 419 -10.41 1.74 6.48
C LEU A 419 -11.78 1.56 7.14
N ILE A 420 -11.83 1.16 8.42
CA ILE A 420 -13.09 1.03 9.17
C ILE A 420 -13.75 2.41 9.36
N ASN A 421 -12.98 3.44 9.72
CA ASN A 421 -13.48 4.80 9.87
C ASN A 421 -14.04 5.36 8.56
N ALA A 422 -13.53 4.90 7.40
CA ALA A 422 -14.05 5.22 6.08
C ALA A 422 -15.35 4.44 5.72
N GLY A 423 -15.88 3.62 6.63
CA GLY A 423 -17.13 2.88 6.46
C GLY A 423 -16.97 1.47 5.91
N ASN A 424 -15.73 0.96 5.77
CA ASN A 424 -15.53 -0.43 5.36
C ASN A 424 -15.97 -1.38 6.47
N LYS A 425 -16.77 -2.39 6.13
CA LYS A 425 -17.25 -3.42 7.05
C LYS A 425 -16.18 -4.50 7.26
N LEU A 426 -15.07 -4.14 7.89
CA LEU A 426 -14.00 -5.07 8.24
C LEU A 426 -14.15 -5.56 9.69
N PRO A 427 -13.76 -6.80 10.00
CA PRO A 427 -13.64 -7.26 11.38
C PRO A 427 -12.46 -6.57 12.10
N ASP A 428 -12.41 -6.75 13.42
CA ASP A 428 -11.30 -6.28 14.25
C ASP A 428 -9.98 -6.98 13.87
N LEU A 429 -8.92 -6.20 13.69
CA LEU A 429 -7.57 -6.70 13.39
C LEU A 429 -6.82 -7.05 14.67
N HIS A 430 -6.17 -8.21 14.70
CA HIS A 430 -5.26 -8.61 15.77
C HIS A 430 -3.82 -8.58 15.24
N ILE A 431 -2.93 -7.85 15.89
CA ILE A 431 -1.54 -7.71 15.49
C ILE A 431 -0.63 -8.38 16.52
N ILE A 432 0.27 -9.22 16.04
CA ILE A 432 1.36 -9.83 16.82
C ILE A 432 2.67 -9.22 16.34
N HIS A 433 3.35 -8.47 17.21
CA HIS A 433 4.58 -7.76 16.86
C HIS A 433 5.74 -8.17 17.77
N ILE A 434 6.81 -8.69 17.16
CA ILE A 434 8.03 -9.12 17.85
C ILE A 434 9.24 -8.66 17.04
N GLY A 435 9.70 -7.43 17.28
CA GLY A 435 10.89 -6.85 16.66
C GLY A 435 12.00 -6.63 17.68
N TRP A 436 13.23 -7.06 17.38
CA TRP A 436 14.37 -6.87 18.28
C TRP A 436 15.69 -6.47 17.56
N PRO A 437 16.32 -5.34 17.91
CA PRO A 437 17.56 -4.89 17.25
C PRO A 437 18.76 -5.86 17.29
N SER A 438 19.46 -5.94 16.17
CA SER A 438 20.76 -6.64 16.07
C SER A 438 20.73 -8.13 16.45
N GLN A 439 19.70 -8.89 16.05
CA GLN A 439 19.63 -10.34 16.32
C GLN A 439 19.61 -11.14 15.03
N GLY A 440 20.55 -12.07 14.92
CA GLY A 440 20.61 -13.12 13.93
C GLY A 440 19.82 -14.37 14.30
N ILE A 441 19.75 -15.27 13.33
CA ILE A 441 19.21 -16.62 13.42
C ILE A 441 20.35 -17.62 13.60
N ASP A 442 21.53 -17.35 13.03
CA ASP A 442 22.65 -18.29 13.09
C ASP A 442 23.28 -18.35 14.49
N PRO A 443 23.63 -19.54 15.01
CA PRO A 443 24.32 -19.67 16.28
C PRO A 443 25.69 -19.01 16.37
N LEU A 444 26.35 -18.76 15.24
CA LEU A 444 27.62 -18.05 15.17
C LEU A 444 27.48 -16.54 15.29
N ASP A 445 26.26 -15.99 15.19
CA ASP A 445 25.91 -14.62 15.60
C ASP A 445 25.99 -14.46 17.14
N TYR A 446 27.00 -15.08 17.76
CA TYR A 446 27.21 -15.16 19.19
C TYR A 446 28.10 -14.02 19.71
N TYR A 447 27.69 -13.53 20.87
CA TYR A 447 28.34 -12.69 21.89
C TYR A 447 29.72 -12.13 21.54
N ASP A 448 29.72 -10.84 21.20
CA ASP A 448 30.92 -10.03 21.33
C ASP A 448 31.01 -9.49 22.78
N PRO A 449 31.98 -9.97 23.60
CA PRO A 449 32.16 -9.53 24.98
C PRO A 449 32.48 -8.04 25.11
N ASN A 450 33.00 -7.42 24.04
CA ASN A 450 33.41 -6.02 24.00
C ASN A 450 32.33 -5.10 23.41
N ALA A 451 31.24 -5.67 22.90
CA ALA A 451 30.11 -4.88 22.45
C ALA A 451 29.44 -4.18 23.65
N ALA A 452 28.80 -3.04 23.39
CA ALA A 452 27.94 -2.42 24.39
C ALA A 452 26.93 -3.45 24.91
N ASN A 453 26.53 -3.40 26.19
CA ASN A 453 25.75 -4.46 26.82
C ASN A 453 24.44 -4.83 26.10
N TRP A 454 23.93 -3.94 25.25
CA TRP A 454 22.74 -4.12 24.42
C TRP A 454 23.00 -4.72 23.03
N VAL A 455 24.25 -4.73 22.56
CA VAL A 455 24.75 -5.35 21.31
C VAL A 455 25.46 -6.68 21.63
N LYS A 456 25.40 -7.15 22.87
CA LYS A 456 25.94 -8.47 23.22
C LYS A 456 25.04 -9.53 22.57
N HIS A 457 25.33 -9.84 21.31
CA HIS A 457 24.67 -10.88 20.53
C HIS A 457 24.65 -12.19 21.33
N GLY A 458 23.64 -13.04 21.22
CA GLY A 458 23.61 -14.31 22.00
C GLY A 458 22.83 -14.30 23.31
N VAL A 459 22.16 -13.19 23.66
CA VAL A 459 21.10 -13.19 24.69
C VAL A 459 19.71 -12.89 24.14
N ASN A 460 19.43 -12.95 22.83
CA ASN A 460 18.06 -12.90 22.26
C ASN A 460 18.04 -13.30 20.77
N LEU A 461 18.61 -14.45 20.40
CA LEU A 461 18.72 -14.84 18.99
C LEU A 461 17.41 -15.45 18.46
N TRP A 462 17.18 -15.31 17.16
CA TRP A 462 16.10 -15.97 16.41
C TRP A 462 16.40 -17.46 16.12
N GLN A 463 17.24 -18.10 16.93
CA GLN A 463 17.64 -19.50 16.74
C GLN A 463 16.44 -20.45 16.91
N PRO A 464 16.06 -21.23 15.90
CA PRO A 464 14.87 -22.09 15.95
C PRO A 464 15.04 -23.34 16.82
N GLY A 465 16.30 -23.77 17.05
CA GLY A 465 16.64 -25.03 17.72
C GLY A 465 16.94 -24.94 19.22
N LEU A 466 16.74 -23.78 19.86
CA LEU A 466 17.05 -23.62 21.29
C LEU A 466 16.04 -24.35 22.19
N ASP A 467 16.56 -25.04 23.21
CA ASP A 467 15.80 -25.76 24.23
C ASP A 467 15.16 -24.77 25.23
N THR A 468 13.84 -24.70 25.21
CA THR A 468 13.03 -23.75 25.97
C THR A 468 12.84 -24.11 27.43
N SER A 469 13.26 -25.31 27.83
CA SER A 469 13.22 -25.77 29.21
C SER A 469 14.45 -25.34 30.02
N LYS A 470 15.48 -24.82 29.36
CA LYS A 470 16.74 -24.42 29.98
C LYS A 470 16.80 -22.93 30.29
N GLN A 471 17.37 -22.61 31.44
CA GLN A 471 17.67 -21.24 31.86
C GLN A 471 19.10 -20.85 31.46
N PRO A 472 19.32 -19.63 30.98
CA PRO A 472 18.31 -18.63 30.65
C PRO A 472 17.71 -18.83 29.25
N SER A 473 16.38 -18.71 29.11
CA SER A 473 15.67 -18.96 27.85
C SER A 473 15.53 -17.70 26.99
N TYR A 474 16.66 -17.08 26.62
CA TYR A 474 16.66 -15.84 25.85
C TYR A 474 16.54 -16.08 24.32
N ALA A 475 15.50 -16.77 23.90
CA ALA A 475 15.35 -17.21 22.51
C ALA A 475 14.09 -16.61 21.88
N LEU A 476 14.25 -15.76 20.86
CA LEU A 476 13.13 -15.09 20.19
C LEU A 476 12.27 -16.05 19.38
N ALA A 477 12.87 -17.02 18.69
CA ALA A 477 12.11 -17.96 17.87
C ALA A 477 11.21 -18.89 18.70
N PRO A 478 11.66 -19.54 19.79
CA PRO A 478 10.77 -20.30 20.65
C PRO A 478 9.72 -19.43 21.36
N PHE A 479 10.07 -18.20 21.74
CA PHE A 479 9.10 -17.25 22.28
C PHE A 479 8.01 -16.93 21.26
N ALA A 480 8.40 -16.57 20.03
CA ALA A 480 7.47 -16.28 18.94
C ALA A 480 6.53 -17.46 18.68
N ARG A 481 7.03 -18.70 18.64
CA ARG A 481 6.19 -19.92 18.52
C ARG A 481 5.18 -20.03 19.66
N ARG A 482 5.61 -19.80 20.91
CA ARG A 482 4.74 -19.85 22.09
C ARG A 482 3.65 -18.78 22.02
N ILE A 483 4.00 -17.55 21.65
CA ILE A 483 3.07 -16.43 21.54
C ILE A 483 2.08 -16.64 20.40
N LEU A 484 2.54 -17.06 19.21
CA LEU A 484 1.66 -17.37 18.08
C LEU A 484 0.60 -18.39 18.49
N TYR A 485 1.01 -19.48 19.14
CA TYR A 485 0.10 -20.49 19.64
C TYR A 485 -0.93 -19.92 20.64
N LEU A 486 -0.45 -19.21 21.67
CA LEU A 486 -1.31 -18.68 22.73
C LEU A 486 -2.28 -17.62 22.22
N ALA A 487 -1.83 -16.75 21.32
CA ALA A 487 -2.61 -15.70 20.68
C ALA A 487 -3.81 -16.27 19.90
N LEU A 488 -3.56 -17.26 19.04
CA LEU A 488 -4.62 -17.90 18.27
C LEU A 488 -5.58 -18.68 19.19
N ARG A 489 -5.05 -19.36 20.20
CA ARG A 489 -5.87 -20.07 21.19
C ARG A 489 -6.78 -19.13 21.97
N ASP A 490 -6.27 -17.97 22.38
CA ASP A 490 -7.05 -16.99 23.12
C ASP A 490 -8.17 -16.39 22.27
N ILE A 491 -7.88 -16.04 21.01
CA ILE A 491 -8.91 -15.62 20.04
C ILE A 491 -10.00 -16.70 19.89
N MET A 492 -9.62 -17.97 19.77
CA MET A 492 -10.59 -19.07 19.70
C MET A 492 -11.42 -19.22 20.97
N ASN A 493 -10.82 -19.03 22.15
CA ASN A 493 -11.55 -19.07 23.42
C ASN A 493 -12.57 -17.93 23.56
N SER A 494 -12.38 -16.82 22.84
CA SER A 494 -13.37 -15.73 22.73
C SER A 494 -14.56 -16.05 21.80
N GLY A 495 -14.56 -17.23 21.16
CA GLY A 495 -15.60 -17.66 20.22
C GLY A 495 -15.39 -17.16 18.79
N LYS A 496 -14.19 -16.68 18.44
CA LYS A 496 -13.82 -16.22 17.09
C LYS A 496 -12.90 -17.21 16.39
N VAL A 497 -12.85 -17.15 15.06
CA VAL A 497 -11.96 -17.98 14.23
C VAL A 497 -10.82 -17.11 13.72
N PRO A 498 -9.57 -17.28 14.21
CA PRO A 498 -8.47 -16.49 13.70
C PRO A 498 -8.10 -16.92 12.27
N ARG A 499 -7.75 -15.94 11.44
CA ARG A 499 -7.20 -16.16 10.10
C ARG A 499 -5.94 -15.33 9.94
N ILE A 500 -4.80 -15.99 9.78
CA ILE A 500 -3.52 -15.29 9.59
C ILE A 500 -3.51 -14.71 8.17
N ILE A 501 -3.58 -13.39 8.05
CA ILE A 501 -3.65 -12.69 6.76
C ILE A 501 -2.28 -12.42 6.16
N GLY A 502 -1.23 -12.53 6.96
CA GLY A 502 0.15 -12.42 6.55
C GLY A 502 1.10 -12.34 7.72
N MET A 503 2.36 -12.61 7.42
CA MET A 503 3.49 -12.33 8.29
C MET A 503 4.51 -11.55 7.50
N GLN A 504 4.95 -10.40 8.01
CA GLN A 504 6.08 -9.69 7.46
C GLN A 504 7.34 -10.01 8.26
N TRP A 505 8.36 -10.47 7.55
CA TRP A 505 9.67 -10.77 8.09
C TRP A 505 10.69 -9.73 7.63
N ASN A 506 11.31 -9.04 8.60
CA ASN A 506 12.31 -8.01 8.33
C ASN A 506 13.57 -8.23 9.18
N GLN A 507 14.39 -9.20 8.76
CA GLN A 507 15.69 -9.48 9.35
C GLN A 507 16.59 -10.18 8.35
N TRP A 508 17.83 -9.68 8.26
CA TRP A 508 18.94 -10.27 7.50
C TRP A 508 20.29 -9.62 7.84
N GLU A 509 20.28 -8.40 8.35
CA GLU A 509 21.47 -7.55 8.49
C GLU A 509 22.49 -8.17 9.45
N ALA A 510 22.02 -8.79 10.53
CA ALA A 510 22.89 -9.51 11.46
C ALA A 510 23.63 -10.70 10.81
N GLU A 511 23.02 -11.36 9.81
CA GLU A 511 23.69 -12.43 9.07
C GLU A 511 24.81 -11.89 8.17
N ALA A 512 24.66 -10.64 7.71
CA ALA A 512 25.49 -10.03 6.67
C ALA A 512 26.58 -9.08 7.21
N ASP A 513 26.63 -8.81 8.52
CA ASP A 513 27.57 -7.87 9.14
C ASP A 513 29.02 -8.34 9.02
N ASN A 514 29.87 -7.53 8.38
CA ASN A 514 31.28 -7.81 8.15
C ASN A 514 32.26 -7.11 9.12
N THR A 515 31.78 -6.36 10.12
CA THR A 515 32.59 -5.37 10.86
C THR A 515 33.33 -5.88 12.09
N THR A 516 32.87 -6.93 12.75
CA THR A 516 33.56 -7.46 13.93
C THR A 516 34.59 -8.52 13.52
N ALA A 517 35.32 -9.12 14.46
CA ALA A 517 36.08 -10.37 14.22
C ALA A 517 35.20 -11.50 13.61
N ALA A 518 33.89 -11.26 13.49
CA ALA A 518 32.90 -11.90 12.63
C ALA A 518 33.07 -11.76 11.11
N SER A 519 34.11 -11.11 10.57
CA SER A 519 34.33 -11.08 9.10
C SER A 519 34.59 -12.47 8.48
N LYS A 520 34.99 -13.48 9.29
CA LYS A 520 34.97 -14.92 8.90
C LYS A 520 33.61 -15.59 9.14
N LYS A 521 32.75 -14.99 9.95
CA LYS A 521 31.41 -15.48 10.29
C LYS A 521 30.38 -15.09 9.25
N SER A 522 30.39 -13.88 8.68
CA SER A 522 29.39 -13.47 7.67
C SER A 522 29.30 -14.41 6.46
N ALA A 523 30.43 -14.93 5.97
CA ALA A 523 30.41 -15.94 4.93
C ALA A 523 29.73 -17.26 5.37
N THR A 524 29.92 -17.65 6.64
CA THR A 524 29.37 -18.89 7.22
C THR A 524 27.89 -18.71 7.59
N THR A 525 27.52 -17.62 8.25
CA THR A 525 26.14 -17.28 8.63
C THR A 525 25.27 -17.12 7.39
N VAL A 526 25.76 -16.42 6.35
CA VAL A 526 25.07 -16.34 5.05
C VAL A 526 24.98 -17.70 4.35
N ALA A 527 26.00 -18.55 4.46
CA ALA A 527 25.95 -19.91 3.90
C ALA A 527 24.92 -20.81 4.63
N ASN A 528 24.75 -20.63 5.94
CA ASN A 528 23.77 -21.35 6.75
C ASN A 528 22.34 -20.76 6.65
N ALA A 529 22.23 -19.49 6.26
CA ALA A 529 20.97 -18.74 6.21
C ALA A 529 19.83 -19.51 5.52
N PRO A 530 19.99 -20.14 4.34
CA PRO A 530 18.89 -20.90 3.72
C PRO A 530 18.26 -21.95 4.65
N GLY A 531 19.09 -22.76 5.32
CA GLY A 531 18.63 -23.80 6.24
C GLY A 531 18.03 -23.22 7.52
N ASN A 532 18.63 -22.15 8.03
CA ASN A 532 18.19 -21.46 9.24
C ASN A 532 16.81 -20.81 9.05
N TYR A 533 16.60 -20.05 7.97
CA TYR A 533 15.29 -19.46 7.65
C TYR A 533 14.23 -20.52 7.37
N ALA A 534 14.54 -21.58 6.62
CA ALA A 534 13.61 -22.67 6.36
C ALA A 534 13.16 -23.34 7.67
N THR A 535 14.10 -23.60 8.59
CA THR A 535 13.80 -24.18 9.90
C THR A 535 12.98 -23.22 10.77
N LEU A 536 13.31 -21.93 10.75
CA LEU A 536 12.59 -20.88 11.48
C LEU A 536 11.13 -20.77 11.04
N PHE A 537 10.89 -20.58 9.74
CA PHE A 537 9.54 -20.42 9.21
C PHE A 537 8.71 -21.70 9.35
N LYS A 538 9.32 -22.87 9.16
CA LYS A 538 8.66 -24.14 9.47
C LYS A 538 8.22 -24.19 10.93
N GLY A 539 9.07 -23.75 11.86
CA GLY A 539 8.73 -23.68 13.28
C GLY A 539 7.51 -22.80 13.57
N PHE A 540 7.31 -21.71 12.82
CA PHE A 540 6.11 -20.88 12.95
C PHE A 540 4.86 -21.56 12.39
N TYR A 541 4.97 -22.26 11.25
CA TYR A 541 3.87 -23.08 10.72
C TYR A 541 3.50 -24.20 11.67
N ASP A 542 4.47 -24.91 12.24
CA ASP A 542 4.25 -25.97 13.22
C ASP A 542 3.54 -25.46 14.48
N ALA A 543 3.88 -24.24 14.94
CA ALA A 543 3.27 -23.63 16.12
C ALA A 543 1.78 -23.30 15.94
N VAL A 544 1.36 -22.98 14.72
CA VAL A 544 -0.05 -22.65 14.42
C VAL A 544 -0.81 -23.81 13.76
N GLY A 545 -0.11 -24.84 13.31
CA GLY A 545 -0.65 -26.02 12.63
C GLY A 545 -1.03 -25.80 11.17
N ALA A 546 -0.65 -24.67 10.56
CA ALA A 546 -1.04 -24.31 9.20
C ALA A 546 -0.01 -23.41 8.50
N HIS A 547 -0.01 -23.50 7.17
CA HIS A 547 0.72 -22.56 6.32
C HIS A 547 -0.02 -21.22 6.23
N PHE A 548 0.75 -20.15 6.17
CA PHE A 548 0.26 -18.78 5.97
C PHE A 548 1.29 -17.98 5.16
N PRO A 549 0.87 -16.93 4.45
CA PRO A 549 1.77 -16.16 3.59
C PRO A 549 2.78 -15.38 4.42
N ILE A 550 4.06 -15.54 4.07
CA ILE A 550 5.20 -14.82 4.65
C ILE A 550 5.76 -13.88 3.58
N GLN A 551 5.78 -12.60 3.90
CA GLN A 551 6.40 -11.54 3.12
C GLN A 551 7.79 -11.24 3.67
N ILE A 552 8.82 -11.47 2.88
CA ILE A 552 10.20 -11.22 3.25
C ILE A 552 10.60 -9.86 2.67
N VAL A 553 11.05 -8.95 3.53
CA VAL A 553 11.58 -7.65 3.09
C VAL A 553 12.88 -7.88 2.33
N LYS A 554 12.97 -7.35 1.10
CA LYS A 554 14.20 -7.44 0.30
C LYS A 554 15.35 -6.71 1.00
N PRO A 555 16.53 -7.33 1.16
CA PRO A 555 17.74 -6.67 1.61
C PRO A 555 18.12 -5.55 0.64
N LEU A 556 18.13 -4.31 1.10
CA LEU A 556 18.42 -3.14 0.26
C LEU A 556 19.50 -2.22 0.86
N SER A 557 20.03 -2.53 2.06
CA SER A 557 20.94 -1.63 2.78
C SER A 557 22.22 -1.44 1.98
N THR A 558 22.67 -0.18 1.95
CA THR A 558 23.88 0.28 1.27
C THR A 558 25.03 0.53 2.24
N ALA A 559 24.86 0.20 3.52
CA ALA A 559 25.89 0.38 4.51
C ALA A 559 27.12 -0.46 4.18
N ALA A 560 28.31 0.14 4.28
CA ALA A 560 29.57 -0.51 3.90
C ALA A 560 29.82 -1.83 4.64
N VAL A 561 29.23 -1.94 5.83
CA VAL A 561 29.27 -3.10 6.73
C VAL A 561 28.59 -4.35 6.15
N PHE A 562 27.77 -4.20 5.10
CA PHE A 562 27.09 -5.32 4.43
C PHE A 562 27.56 -5.52 2.98
N ASN A 563 28.58 -4.76 2.54
CA ASN A 563 29.09 -4.82 1.18
C ASN A 563 29.52 -6.24 0.82
N GLY A 564 29.02 -6.73 -0.33
CA GLY A 564 29.26 -8.09 -0.83
C GLY A 564 28.27 -9.14 -0.34
N TYR A 565 27.57 -8.92 0.78
CA TYR A 565 26.59 -9.88 1.33
C TYR A 565 25.14 -9.52 1.04
N THR A 566 24.79 -8.24 0.82
CA THR A 566 23.43 -7.84 0.41
C THR A 566 22.92 -8.61 -0.81
N PRO A 567 23.67 -8.72 -1.94
CA PRO A 567 23.22 -9.51 -3.09
C PRO A 567 23.08 -11.01 -2.78
N THR A 568 23.94 -11.54 -1.92
CA THR A 568 23.89 -12.94 -1.50
C THR A 568 22.65 -13.21 -0.67
N MET A 569 22.29 -12.34 0.27
CA MET A 569 21.05 -12.44 1.04
C MET A 569 19.80 -12.25 0.18
N GLN A 570 19.84 -11.34 -0.81
CA GLN A 570 18.77 -11.25 -1.81
C GLN A 570 18.58 -12.58 -2.56
N LYS A 571 19.68 -13.27 -2.91
CA LYS A 571 19.64 -14.60 -3.53
C LYS A 571 19.05 -15.64 -2.57
N VAL A 572 19.48 -15.69 -1.31
CA VAL A 572 18.93 -16.62 -0.30
C VAL A 572 17.41 -16.51 -0.21
N PHE A 573 16.87 -15.29 -0.12
CA PHE A 573 15.42 -15.09 -0.07
C PHE A 573 14.72 -15.37 -1.39
N SER A 574 15.36 -15.08 -2.52
CA SER A 574 14.82 -15.42 -3.85
C SER A 574 14.72 -16.93 -4.04
N ASP A 575 15.72 -17.69 -3.58
CA ASP A 575 15.73 -19.15 -3.62
C ASP A 575 14.65 -19.74 -2.70
N LEU A 576 14.47 -19.20 -1.49
CA LEU A 576 13.37 -19.58 -0.59
C LEU A 576 11.99 -19.34 -1.24
N MET A 577 11.80 -18.17 -1.85
CA MET A 577 10.58 -17.84 -2.59
C MET A 577 10.35 -18.80 -3.77
N ALA A 578 11.40 -19.12 -4.53
CA ALA A 578 11.30 -20.05 -5.65
C ALA A 578 10.94 -21.48 -5.20
N ALA A 579 11.41 -21.89 -4.01
CA ALA A 579 11.12 -23.22 -3.45
C ALA A 579 9.66 -23.38 -2.99
N ALA A 580 9.03 -22.31 -2.49
CA ALA A 580 7.62 -22.33 -2.07
C ALA A 580 6.92 -20.99 -2.37
N PRO A 581 6.59 -20.68 -3.64
CA PRO A 581 6.04 -19.40 -4.06
C PRO A 581 4.60 -19.14 -3.63
N SER A 582 3.91 -20.18 -3.12
CA SER A 582 2.61 -20.04 -2.44
C SER A 582 2.74 -19.47 -1.03
N ASP A 583 3.87 -19.74 -0.38
CA ASP A 583 4.08 -19.50 1.04
C ASP A 583 4.91 -18.25 1.26
N TYR A 584 5.85 -17.99 0.36
CA TYR A 584 6.79 -16.88 0.45
C TYR A 584 6.59 -15.87 -0.69
N SER A 585 6.78 -14.60 -0.35
CA SER A 585 6.88 -13.51 -1.32
C SER A 585 7.94 -12.52 -0.86
N ILE A 586 8.58 -11.82 -1.81
CA ILE A 586 9.50 -10.74 -1.51
C ILE A 586 8.79 -9.41 -1.71
N ILE A 587 8.88 -8.52 -0.71
CA ILE A 587 8.45 -7.12 -0.85
C ILE A 587 9.67 -6.24 -1.09
N ASP A 588 9.65 -5.51 -2.21
CA ASP A 588 10.80 -4.77 -2.73
C ASP A 588 10.55 -3.26 -2.73
N ALA A 589 11.06 -2.58 -1.70
CA ALA A 589 10.94 -1.12 -1.58
C ALA A 589 11.68 -0.36 -2.70
N SER A 590 12.64 -0.98 -3.41
CA SER A 590 13.36 -0.33 -4.52
C SER A 590 12.47 -0.10 -5.76
N THR A 591 11.36 -0.80 -5.85
CA THR A 591 10.36 -0.63 -6.92
C THR A 591 9.30 0.42 -6.59
N THR A 592 9.43 1.11 -5.46
CA THR A 592 8.46 2.13 -5.06
C THR A 592 8.63 3.40 -5.88
N VAL A 593 7.58 4.22 -5.94
CA VAL A 593 7.61 5.58 -6.54
C VAL A 593 8.50 6.55 -5.74
N VAL A 594 9.01 6.10 -4.60
CA VAL A 594 9.95 6.83 -3.73
C VAL A 594 11.35 6.51 -4.24
N SER A 595 12.17 7.53 -4.54
CA SER A 595 13.49 7.31 -5.14
C SER A 595 14.34 6.34 -4.28
N PRO A 596 15.21 5.49 -4.86
CA PRO A 596 16.01 4.52 -4.10
C PRO A 596 16.85 5.13 -2.97
N ASN A 597 17.32 6.37 -3.15
CA ASN A 597 18.09 7.09 -2.12
C ASN A 597 17.23 7.51 -0.92
N SER A 598 15.95 7.78 -1.14
CA SER A 598 14.96 8.15 -0.12
C SER A 598 14.28 6.95 0.55
N ILE A 599 14.83 5.74 0.44
CA ILE A 599 14.35 4.57 1.20
C ILE A 599 14.97 4.55 2.60
N TYR A 600 16.24 4.96 2.69
CA TYR A 600 17.05 4.99 3.91
C TYR A 600 17.37 6.39 4.41
N THR A 601 17.36 7.37 3.50
CA THR A 601 17.46 8.78 3.88
C THR A 601 16.05 9.33 4.07
N GLY A 602 15.92 10.30 4.98
CA GLY A 602 14.65 10.90 5.38
C GLY A 602 13.65 11.09 4.22
N GLY A 603 12.42 10.62 4.45
CA GLY A 603 11.28 10.83 3.57
C GLY A 603 10.34 11.93 4.07
N SER A 604 9.13 12.01 3.50
CA SER A 604 8.10 12.98 3.90
C SER A 604 7.65 12.84 5.35
N LEU A 605 7.71 11.62 5.90
CA LEU A 605 7.43 11.32 7.31
C LEU A 605 8.71 11.30 8.17
N GLY A 606 9.88 11.48 7.55
CA GLY A 606 11.18 11.50 8.18
C GLY A 606 11.83 10.12 8.40
N GLY A 607 13.02 10.15 9.00
CA GLY A 607 13.69 8.97 9.55
C GLY A 607 14.54 8.16 8.58
N GLY A 608 15.28 7.21 9.14
CA GLY A 608 16.33 6.40 8.51
C GLY A 608 17.73 6.87 8.91
N ASP A 609 18.66 5.96 9.15
CA ASP A 609 20.06 6.28 9.51
C ASP A 609 20.95 6.48 8.28
N GLY A 610 20.33 6.64 7.11
CA GLY A 610 20.96 6.92 5.83
C GLY A 610 21.45 5.67 5.10
N SER A 611 21.56 4.50 5.73
CA SER A 611 22.12 3.33 5.04
C SER A 611 21.62 1.96 5.49
N VAL A 612 21.11 1.79 6.73
CA VAL A 612 20.67 0.48 7.29
C VAL A 612 19.18 0.45 7.54
N HIS A 613 18.66 1.50 8.18
CA HIS A 613 17.30 1.50 8.67
C HIS A 613 16.36 2.25 7.74
N TYR A 614 15.23 1.61 7.43
CA TYR A 614 14.21 2.19 6.57
C TYR A 614 13.59 3.43 7.20
N ASN A 615 13.22 4.39 6.35
CA ASN A 615 12.49 5.56 6.80
C ASN A 615 10.99 5.26 7.05
N LEU A 616 10.29 6.23 7.63
CA LEU A 616 8.88 6.03 8.02
C LEU A 616 7.94 5.90 6.82
N ASP A 617 8.22 6.56 5.69
CA ASP A 617 7.46 6.37 4.45
C ASP A 617 7.56 4.93 3.94
N THR A 618 8.75 4.34 4.04
CA THR A 618 8.98 2.95 3.65
C THR A 618 8.27 1.98 4.60
N HIS A 619 8.27 2.24 5.91
CA HIS A 619 7.49 1.45 6.86
C HIS A 619 5.98 1.53 6.61
N LYS A 620 5.47 2.71 6.28
CA LYS A 620 4.07 2.90 5.87
C LYS A 620 3.74 2.12 4.60
N TRP A 621 4.66 2.08 3.64
CA TRP A 621 4.50 1.26 2.44
C TRP A 621 4.51 -0.24 2.76
N PHE A 622 5.42 -0.71 3.61
CA PHE A 622 5.46 -2.10 4.07
C PHE A 622 4.15 -2.54 4.75
N ALA A 623 3.57 -1.67 5.58
CA ALA A 623 2.27 -1.91 6.20
C ALA A 623 1.16 -2.14 5.16
N ALA A 624 1.12 -1.29 4.14
CA ALA A 624 0.16 -1.41 3.05
C ALA A 624 0.32 -2.72 2.27
N GLN A 625 1.56 -3.14 2.00
CA GLN A 625 1.81 -4.44 1.34
C GLN A 625 1.33 -5.62 2.18
N ALA A 626 1.50 -5.56 3.49
CA ALA A 626 1.08 -6.62 4.41
C ALA A 626 -0.44 -6.79 4.42
N ILE A 627 -1.17 -5.68 4.48
CA ILE A 627 -2.64 -5.67 4.42
C ILE A 627 -3.15 -6.10 3.04
N ASN A 628 -2.58 -5.57 1.97
CA ASN A 628 -3.06 -5.80 0.60
C ASN A 628 -2.89 -7.26 0.14
N THR A 629 -1.99 -8.02 0.76
CA THR A 629 -1.79 -9.44 0.42
C THR A 629 -3.07 -10.24 0.57
N CYS A 630 -3.82 -10.02 1.65
CA CYS A 630 -5.13 -10.64 1.81
C CYS A 630 -6.24 -9.81 1.17
N LEU A 631 -6.34 -8.51 1.50
CA LEU A 631 -7.50 -7.69 1.13
C LEU A 631 -7.63 -7.40 -0.37
N VAL A 632 -6.51 -7.28 -1.08
CA VAL A 632 -6.49 -6.92 -2.51
C VAL A 632 -6.16 -8.15 -3.36
N ASN A 633 -5.12 -8.88 -2.98
CA ASN A 633 -4.61 -10.00 -3.77
C ASN A 633 -5.30 -11.33 -3.46
N GLY A 634 -6.19 -11.37 -2.46
CA GLY A 634 -6.92 -12.57 -2.05
C GLY A 634 -6.05 -13.68 -1.45
N LYS A 635 -4.75 -13.42 -1.23
CA LYS A 635 -3.79 -14.38 -0.66
C LYS A 635 -3.84 -14.34 0.86
N CYS A 636 -4.98 -14.70 1.43
CA CYS A 636 -5.12 -14.84 2.88
C CYS A 636 -4.70 -16.26 3.31
N GLY A 637 -4.16 -16.42 4.52
CA GLY A 637 -3.93 -17.73 5.11
C GLY A 637 -5.23 -18.49 5.39
N THR A 638 -5.09 -19.72 5.85
CA THR A 638 -6.22 -20.60 6.18
C THR A 638 -6.91 -20.16 7.47
N ARG A 639 -8.22 -20.39 7.57
CA ARG A 639 -8.97 -20.28 8.82
C ARG A 639 -8.40 -21.27 9.83
N ILE A 640 -7.99 -20.83 11.00
CA ILE A 640 -7.42 -21.70 12.03
C ILE A 640 -8.54 -22.21 12.93
N LEU A 641 -8.92 -23.47 12.73
CA LEU A 641 -9.91 -24.17 13.54
C LEU A 641 -9.22 -24.89 14.71
N SER A 642 -9.99 -25.26 15.74
CA SER A 642 -9.48 -26.04 16.88
C SER A 642 -8.87 -27.39 16.51
N THR A 643 -9.27 -27.96 15.36
CA THR A 643 -8.70 -29.20 14.81
C THR A 643 -7.37 -28.99 14.08
N ILE A 644 -7.03 -27.74 13.77
CA ILE A 644 -5.80 -27.35 13.06
C ILE A 644 -4.74 -26.91 14.07
N LEU A 645 -5.12 -26.09 15.05
CA LEU A 645 -4.18 -25.65 16.08
C LEU A 645 -3.70 -26.88 16.90
N PRO A 646 -2.39 -27.01 17.17
CA PRO A 646 -1.87 -28.11 18.00
C PRO A 646 -2.57 -28.23 19.37
N GLY A 647 -2.77 -29.46 19.85
CA GLY A 647 -3.43 -29.68 21.15
C GLY A 647 -2.63 -29.15 22.35
N THR A 648 -1.32 -28.99 22.19
CA THR A 648 -0.42 -28.45 23.21
C THR A 648 0.42 -27.33 22.62
N ALA A 649 0.78 -26.37 23.46
CA ALA A 649 1.72 -25.34 23.05
C ALA A 649 3.09 -25.92 22.71
N PRO A 650 3.80 -25.33 21.74
CA PRO A 650 5.20 -25.66 21.53
C PRO A 650 5.97 -25.34 22.82
N ASN A 651 6.73 -26.32 23.29
CA ASN A 651 7.67 -26.09 24.37
C ASN A 651 8.74 -25.16 23.88
#